data_AF-A0A940P188-F1
#
_entry.id   AF-A0A940P188-F1
#
_cell.length_a   1.000
_cell.length_b   1.000
_cell.length_c   1.000
_cell.angle_alpha   90.00
_cell.angle_beta   90.00
_cell.angle_gamma   90.00
#
_symmetry.space_group_name_H-M   'P 1'
#
loop_
_entity.id
_entity.type
_entity.pdbx_description
1 polymer ?
#
loop_
_entity_poly.entity_id
_entity_poly.type
_entity_poly.pdbx_seq_one_letter_code
_entity_poly.pdbx_strand_id
1 'polypeptide(L)'
;MFSAERYIREIHELEHGKARLDAMNAAITEADNENAHEWRIYFRYEYVEESIFHDDNYKAIIRFPELLAIFDEHPELEDDYYNDILQAYKWVLENMSDYYQISREEIERYYADYEKRCKKYGYSLRVSHLKKASFYKPIDRALATAEFEAYKRTPRDATSDCKACETNQEMKFQLYLGNEEEALRIAQPLFSGELRCGEVPHVTYGGLTNHYLYKGDLREAAYYGARCERLIGNESVFLNYMAILLELYSCINPGHGWRLFKQSIENFINCRNPINRLYYATGAYRLMAVIVELSENPEDRYTQSALVKLLPVPPEEKGVSLEKLRDYFYDIAKEQAGLLDKRNGTSYYTDRLHTKLSTPAEADKAMPEKAALHGLIQKRPTMLAISLPEGDLPSATELAERFKAPEGTELVSVSDEEELRIMLRRDGILYEGAVIHATVEEPLRARPVAGLERETLGRMQSNPHKYILSMELGDEPLADYAMLMQIIDVLFPELVCMADLLTQHAYPASWVRFAAKYPDAVTPSDLYGLYLTGSDDSNEIWMSTVGMCTLGMRDLEVIGANHSDYAIFADMLDHIAQQCVERGILPDAGEEIGHAIVKGERQHFTWGAVEEYAKSGISAEMERDMPAGVLLAMKKDGNVLPPAADLITDEEIQYPSSNAGFYRRLRLAKAAFPLFAEAVAKPLDWAAARVEFELDEDTADEFGYGIELLCAEVSRVENGKVYAKVAETSEALPDLKEGD
;
A
#
# COMPACT_ATOMS: atom_id res chain seq x y z
N MET A 1 25.64 10.57 -43.31
CA MET A 1 26.18 11.17 -42.08
C MET A 1 25.20 10.81 -40.99
N PHE A 2 25.60 9.83 -40.19
CA PHE A 2 24.88 9.40 -39.00
C PHE A 2 24.50 10.61 -38.13
N SER A 3 23.24 10.74 -37.74
CA SER A 3 22.78 11.76 -36.78
C SER A 3 22.23 11.04 -35.56
N ALA A 4 23.06 10.95 -34.53
CA ALA A 4 22.70 10.30 -33.27
C ALA A 4 21.58 11.05 -32.55
N GLU A 5 21.59 12.39 -32.60
CA GLU A 5 20.63 13.24 -31.91
C GLU A 5 19.20 13.02 -32.41
N ARG A 6 19.05 12.68 -33.70
CA ARG A 6 17.74 12.32 -34.26
C ARG A 6 17.21 11.05 -33.60
N TYR A 7 18.02 9.99 -33.53
CA TYR A 7 17.62 8.71 -32.94
C TYR A 7 17.34 8.84 -31.44
N ILE A 8 18.19 9.56 -30.69
CA ILE A 8 17.99 9.79 -29.26
C ILE A 8 16.64 10.48 -29.00
N ARG A 9 16.35 11.55 -29.76
CA ARG A 9 15.06 12.26 -29.63
C ARG A 9 13.88 11.35 -29.96
N GLU A 10 13.96 10.60 -31.06
CA GLU A 10 12.88 9.68 -31.47
C GLU A 10 12.64 8.58 -30.42
N ILE A 11 13.69 8.05 -29.79
CA ILE A 11 13.58 7.05 -28.72
C ILE A 11 12.92 7.66 -27.46
N HIS A 12 13.32 8.86 -27.06
CA HIS A 12 12.79 9.51 -25.85
C HIS A 12 11.31 9.88 -25.96
N GLU A 13 10.79 10.08 -27.18
CA GLU A 13 9.37 10.35 -27.44
C GLU A 13 8.48 9.09 -27.32
N LEU A 14 9.07 7.88 -27.25
CA LEU A 14 8.33 6.62 -27.14
C LEU A 14 8.11 6.20 -25.69
N GLU A 15 7.04 5.43 -25.47
CA GLU A 15 6.82 4.72 -24.21
C GLU A 15 7.89 3.67 -23.96
N HIS A 16 8.25 3.48 -22.70
CA HIS A 16 9.23 2.49 -22.24
C HIS A 16 8.87 1.05 -22.64
N GLY A 17 9.88 0.19 -22.70
CA GLY A 17 9.78 -1.22 -23.06
C GLY A 17 9.92 -1.47 -24.56
N LYS A 18 9.06 -2.33 -25.11
CA LYS A 18 9.21 -2.87 -26.47
C LYS A 18 9.38 -1.80 -27.56
N ALA A 19 8.64 -0.70 -27.49
CA ALA A 19 8.68 0.36 -28.51
C ALA A 19 10.07 1.01 -28.59
N ARG A 20 10.64 1.36 -27.43
CA ARG A 20 12.02 1.88 -27.33
C ARG A 20 13.06 0.86 -27.78
N LEU A 21 12.93 -0.40 -27.36
CA LEU A 21 13.86 -1.46 -27.78
C LEU A 21 13.90 -1.65 -29.30
N ASP A 22 12.74 -1.59 -29.98
CA ASP A 22 12.68 -1.68 -31.44
C ASP A 22 13.35 -0.46 -32.12
N ALA A 23 13.13 0.74 -31.59
CA ALA A 23 13.78 1.96 -32.08
C ALA A 23 15.30 1.96 -31.84
N MET A 24 15.75 1.51 -30.67
CA MET A 24 17.17 1.32 -30.34
C MET A 24 17.83 0.30 -31.28
N ASN A 25 17.15 -0.80 -31.63
CA ASN A 25 17.68 -1.75 -32.63
C ASN A 25 17.89 -1.10 -34.01
N ALA A 26 17.00 -0.20 -34.43
CA ALA A 26 17.17 0.55 -35.67
C ALA A 26 18.37 1.50 -35.60
N ALA A 27 18.53 2.22 -34.48
CA ALA A 27 19.67 3.10 -34.23
C ALA A 27 21.00 2.32 -34.20
N ILE A 28 21.03 1.16 -33.54
CA ILE A 28 22.18 0.23 -33.50
C ILE A 28 22.56 -0.20 -34.92
N THR A 29 21.58 -0.62 -35.72
CA THR A 29 21.83 -1.09 -37.10
C THR A 29 22.48 -0.01 -37.95
N GLU A 30 21.99 1.23 -37.85
CA GLU A 30 22.55 2.35 -38.59
C GLU A 30 23.95 2.75 -38.09
N ALA A 31 24.15 2.75 -36.76
CA ALA A 31 25.47 3.01 -36.17
C ALA A 31 26.51 1.96 -36.60
N ASP A 32 26.10 0.68 -36.71
CA ASP A 32 26.94 -0.40 -37.21
C ASP A 32 27.29 -0.21 -38.69
N ASN A 33 26.32 0.16 -39.53
CA ASN A 33 26.53 0.39 -40.97
C ASN A 33 27.54 1.52 -41.23
N GLU A 34 27.46 2.59 -40.45
CA GLU A 34 28.32 3.77 -40.59
C GLU A 34 29.65 3.62 -39.82
N ASN A 35 29.86 2.50 -39.11
CA ASN A 35 30.99 2.28 -38.19
C ASN A 35 31.16 3.43 -37.17
N ALA A 36 30.06 3.94 -36.65
CA ALA A 36 30.04 5.03 -35.70
C ALA A 36 30.26 4.50 -34.27
N HIS A 37 31.50 4.10 -33.95
CA HIS A 37 31.85 3.28 -32.77
C HIS A 37 31.35 3.79 -31.41
N GLU A 38 31.49 5.09 -31.15
CA GLU A 38 30.92 5.76 -29.96
C GLU A 38 29.42 5.46 -29.82
N TRP A 39 28.67 5.63 -30.91
CA TRP A 39 27.23 5.41 -30.94
C TRP A 39 26.83 3.94 -30.94
N ARG A 40 27.68 3.05 -31.48
CA ARG A 40 27.49 1.59 -31.39
C ARG A 40 27.54 1.11 -29.95
N ILE A 41 28.37 1.73 -29.10
CA ILE A 41 28.44 1.49 -27.66
C ILE A 41 27.21 2.11 -26.98
N TYR A 42 27.00 3.41 -27.19
CA TYR A 42 25.90 4.17 -26.56
C TYR A 42 24.53 3.47 -26.74
N PHE A 43 24.10 3.21 -27.98
CA PHE A 43 22.76 2.63 -28.20
C PHE A 43 22.62 1.20 -27.68
N ARG A 44 23.72 0.43 -27.57
CA ARG A 44 23.69 -0.91 -26.97
C ARG A 44 23.66 -0.85 -25.44
N TYR A 45 24.31 0.12 -24.83
CA TYR A 45 24.18 0.40 -23.41
C TYR A 45 22.73 0.78 -23.05
N GLU A 46 22.15 1.74 -23.78
CA GLU A 46 20.75 2.16 -23.62
C GLU A 46 19.78 0.98 -23.81
N TYR A 47 20.04 0.12 -24.80
CA TYR A 47 19.25 -1.11 -25.02
C TYR A 47 19.32 -2.06 -23.83
N VAL A 48 20.51 -2.25 -23.26
CA VAL A 48 20.71 -3.10 -22.07
C VAL A 48 19.95 -2.50 -20.88
N GLU A 49 20.06 -1.21 -20.64
CA GLU A 49 19.35 -0.52 -19.56
C GLU A 49 17.82 -0.65 -19.71
N GLU A 50 17.28 -0.29 -20.87
CA GLU A 50 15.85 -0.35 -21.16
C GLU A 50 15.30 -1.77 -21.03
N SER A 51 16.07 -2.78 -21.45
CA SER A 51 15.70 -4.18 -21.32
C SER A 51 15.77 -4.70 -19.87
N ILE A 52 16.61 -4.12 -19.01
CA ILE A 52 16.69 -4.50 -17.59
C ILE A 52 15.50 -3.94 -16.82
N PHE A 53 15.17 -2.67 -17.05
CA PHE A 53 14.19 -1.96 -16.22
C PHE A 53 12.76 -1.97 -16.76
N HIS A 54 12.57 -2.23 -18.06
CA HIS A 54 11.27 -2.04 -18.72
C HIS A 54 10.85 -3.19 -19.66
N ASP A 55 11.63 -4.27 -19.78
CA ASP A 55 11.28 -5.43 -20.61
C ASP A 55 11.93 -6.73 -20.05
N ASP A 56 12.03 -7.77 -20.88
CA ASP A 56 12.64 -9.07 -20.60
C ASP A 56 14.18 -8.96 -20.49
N ASN A 57 14.71 -9.18 -19.29
CA ASN A 57 16.14 -9.10 -19.01
C ASN A 57 16.99 -10.06 -19.85
N TYR A 58 16.39 -11.12 -20.41
CA TYR A 58 17.10 -12.03 -21.32
C TYR A 58 17.60 -11.33 -22.59
N LYS A 59 16.90 -10.30 -23.07
CA LYS A 59 17.33 -9.52 -24.24
C LYS A 59 18.61 -8.73 -23.93
N ALA A 60 18.71 -8.14 -22.75
CA ALA A 60 19.93 -7.50 -22.26
C ALA A 60 21.10 -8.50 -22.21
N ILE A 61 20.88 -9.70 -21.65
CA ILE A 61 21.91 -10.74 -21.55
C ILE A 61 22.43 -11.15 -22.94
N ILE A 62 21.54 -11.29 -23.93
CA ILE A 62 21.93 -11.61 -25.31
C ILE A 62 22.70 -10.46 -25.96
N ARG A 63 22.29 -9.20 -25.73
CA ARG A 63 22.90 -8.03 -26.37
C ARG A 63 24.24 -7.65 -25.75
N PHE A 64 24.41 -7.88 -24.45
CA PHE A 64 25.56 -7.45 -23.68
C PHE A 64 26.93 -7.94 -24.21
N PRO A 65 27.12 -9.20 -24.66
CA PRO A 65 28.37 -9.62 -25.27
C PRO A 65 28.81 -8.76 -26.48
N GLU A 66 27.86 -8.25 -27.28
CA GLU A 66 28.18 -7.38 -28.41
C GLU A 66 28.70 -6.02 -27.95
N LEU A 67 28.07 -5.46 -26.91
CA LEU A 67 28.51 -4.21 -26.28
C LEU A 67 29.95 -4.35 -25.75
N LEU A 68 30.24 -5.44 -25.04
CA LEU A 68 31.58 -5.74 -24.52
C LEU A 68 32.61 -5.89 -25.63
N ALA A 69 32.28 -6.62 -26.70
CA ALA A 69 33.19 -6.84 -27.82
C ALA A 69 33.59 -5.52 -28.49
N ILE A 70 32.62 -4.64 -28.75
CA ILE A 70 32.88 -3.33 -29.37
C ILE A 70 33.72 -2.47 -28.43
N PHE A 71 33.40 -2.43 -27.15
CA PHE A 71 34.21 -1.70 -26.17
C PHE A 71 35.66 -2.20 -26.12
N ASP A 72 35.88 -3.52 -26.14
CA ASP A 72 37.22 -4.11 -26.10
C ASP A 72 38.02 -3.92 -27.41
N GLU A 73 37.34 -3.82 -28.55
CA GLU A 73 37.94 -3.54 -29.86
C GLU A 73 38.40 -2.07 -30.01
N HIS A 74 37.84 -1.16 -29.21
CA HIS A 74 38.03 0.30 -29.31
C HIS A 74 38.60 0.90 -28.02
N PRO A 75 39.87 0.61 -27.66
CA PRO A 75 40.51 1.10 -26.43
C PRO A 75 40.62 2.63 -26.37
N GLU A 76 40.51 3.33 -27.50
CA GLU A 76 40.44 4.80 -27.55
C GLU A 76 39.17 5.38 -26.92
N LEU A 77 38.10 4.60 -26.77
CA LEU A 77 36.83 4.98 -26.12
C LEU A 77 36.75 4.51 -24.66
N GLU A 78 37.82 3.90 -24.15
CA GLU A 78 37.84 3.27 -22.83
C GLU A 78 37.54 4.27 -21.71
N ASP A 79 38.21 5.43 -21.71
CA ASP A 79 38.07 6.46 -20.68
C ASP A 79 36.67 7.10 -20.64
N ASP A 80 35.95 7.09 -21.76
CA ASP A 80 34.62 7.67 -21.88
C ASP A 80 33.53 6.72 -21.35
N TYR A 81 33.68 5.40 -21.56
CA TYR A 81 32.60 4.44 -21.34
C TYR A 81 32.86 3.36 -20.27
N TYR A 82 34.06 3.27 -19.67
CA TYR A 82 34.35 2.18 -18.73
C TYR A 82 33.35 2.10 -17.55
N ASN A 83 32.84 3.24 -17.09
CA ASN A 83 31.84 3.30 -16.02
C ASN A 83 30.50 2.71 -16.45
N ASP A 84 30.01 3.11 -17.62
CA ASP A 84 28.76 2.62 -18.21
C ASP A 84 28.84 1.12 -18.44
N ILE A 85 29.99 0.64 -18.96
CA ILE A 85 30.22 -0.80 -19.14
C ILE A 85 30.16 -1.55 -17.82
N LEU A 86 30.79 -1.05 -16.75
CA LEU A 86 30.76 -1.71 -15.44
C LEU A 86 29.37 -1.71 -14.81
N GLN A 87 28.57 -0.67 -15.04
CA GLN A 87 27.17 -0.60 -14.60
C GLN A 87 26.28 -1.58 -15.36
N ALA A 88 26.36 -1.60 -16.69
CA ALA A 88 25.66 -2.59 -17.51
C ALA A 88 26.04 -4.04 -17.13
N TYR A 89 27.33 -4.27 -16.87
CA TYR A 89 27.83 -5.58 -16.42
C TYR A 89 27.16 -6.04 -15.13
N LYS A 90 27.05 -5.12 -14.16
CA LYS A 90 26.44 -5.40 -12.87
C LYS A 90 24.96 -5.78 -13.03
N TRP A 91 24.18 -5.02 -13.80
CA TRP A 91 22.78 -5.33 -14.07
C TRP A 91 22.61 -6.70 -14.74
N VAL A 92 23.48 -7.03 -15.68
CA VAL A 92 23.48 -8.35 -16.32
C VAL A 92 23.78 -9.45 -15.30
N LEU A 93 24.84 -9.31 -14.49
CA LEU A 93 25.20 -10.30 -13.46
C LEU A 93 24.09 -10.52 -12.42
N GLU A 94 23.33 -9.47 -12.08
CA GLU A 94 22.20 -9.55 -11.15
C GLU A 94 21.06 -10.42 -11.67
N ASN A 95 20.85 -10.45 -13.00
CA ASN A 95 19.71 -11.10 -13.63
C ASN A 95 20.05 -12.45 -14.28
N MET A 96 21.32 -12.72 -14.59
CA MET A 96 21.72 -13.98 -15.24
C MET A 96 21.33 -15.23 -14.44
N SER A 97 21.33 -15.15 -13.10
CA SER A 97 20.95 -16.28 -12.25
C SER A 97 19.50 -16.72 -12.40
N ASP A 98 18.66 -15.87 -13.01
CA ASP A 98 17.25 -16.15 -13.18
C ASP A 98 16.93 -17.07 -14.36
N TYR A 99 17.91 -17.27 -15.26
CA TYR A 99 17.73 -18.03 -16.49
C TYR A 99 18.44 -19.38 -16.43
N TYR A 100 17.71 -20.46 -16.66
CA TYR A 100 18.28 -21.82 -16.76
C TYR A 100 19.01 -22.04 -18.09
N GLN A 101 18.76 -21.19 -19.09
CA GLN A 101 19.36 -21.22 -20.41
C GLN A 101 20.86 -20.91 -20.38
N ILE A 102 21.31 -20.21 -19.34
CA ILE A 102 22.70 -19.81 -19.14
C ILE A 102 23.34 -20.84 -18.22
N SER A 103 24.46 -21.42 -18.63
CA SER A 103 25.12 -22.44 -17.80
C SER A 103 25.74 -21.82 -16.55
N ARG A 104 25.89 -22.62 -15.48
CA ARG A 104 26.57 -22.17 -14.25
C ARG A 104 28.00 -21.70 -14.56
N GLU A 105 28.72 -22.45 -15.40
CA GLU A 105 30.09 -22.12 -15.80
C GLU A 105 30.15 -20.81 -16.58
N GLU A 106 29.11 -20.47 -17.34
CA GLU A 106 29.01 -19.20 -18.04
C GLU A 106 28.83 -18.04 -17.08
N ILE A 107 27.92 -18.15 -16.12
CA ILE A 107 27.74 -17.13 -15.07
C ILE A 107 29.04 -16.90 -14.30
N GLU A 108 29.74 -17.98 -13.92
CA GLU A 108 31.04 -17.90 -13.24
C GLU A 108 32.13 -17.23 -14.11
N ARG A 109 32.12 -17.44 -15.44
CA ARG A 109 33.02 -16.73 -16.38
C ARG A 109 32.74 -15.23 -16.41
N TYR A 110 31.47 -14.81 -16.45
CA TYR A 110 31.10 -13.39 -16.44
C TYR A 110 31.53 -12.72 -15.13
N TYR A 111 31.38 -13.38 -13.98
CA TYR A 111 31.92 -12.86 -12.73
C TYR A 111 33.44 -12.70 -12.75
N ALA A 112 34.18 -13.68 -13.29
CA ALA A 112 35.63 -13.62 -13.37
C ALA A 112 36.11 -12.48 -14.29
N ASP A 113 35.42 -12.25 -15.40
CA ASP A 113 35.71 -11.14 -16.31
C ASP A 113 35.36 -9.79 -15.70
N TYR A 114 34.21 -9.66 -15.02
CA TYR A 114 33.85 -8.46 -14.26
C TYR A 114 34.91 -8.12 -13.22
N GLU A 115 35.35 -9.09 -12.41
CA GLU A 115 36.41 -8.86 -11.41
C GLU A 115 37.74 -8.45 -12.02
N LYS A 116 38.08 -8.96 -13.21
CA LYS A 116 39.27 -8.54 -13.96
C LYS A 116 39.14 -7.09 -14.40
N ARG A 117 37.96 -6.67 -14.88
CA ARG A 117 37.69 -5.28 -15.28
C ARG A 117 37.69 -4.34 -14.08
N CYS A 118 37.05 -4.69 -12.97
CA CYS A 118 37.12 -3.90 -11.73
C CYS A 118 38.57 -3.64 -11.32
N LYS A 119 39.42 -4.69 -11.31
CA LYS A 119 40.85 -4.54 -11.01
C LYS A 119 41.59 -3.65 -12.01
N LYS A 120 41.29 -3.76 -13.30
CA LYS A 120 41.87 -2.93 -14.37
C LYS A 120 41.58 -1.44 -14.13
N TYR A 121 40.33 -1.12 -13.77
CA TYR A 121 39.85 0.25 -13.60
C TYR A 121 39.96 0.79 -12.16
N GLY A 122 40.54 0.03 -11.23
CA GLY A 122 40.75 0.46 -9.84
C GLY A 122 39.49 0.40 -8.96
N TYR A 123 38.47 -0.35 -9.35
CA TYR A 123 37.26 -0.59 -8.55
C TYR A 123 37.41 -1.76 -7.59
N SER A 124 36.69 -1.68 -6.48
CA SER A 124 36.55 -2.74 -5.49
C SER A 124 35.79 -3.93 -6.07
N LEU A 125 35.97 -5.11 -5.46
CA LEU A 125 35.20 -6.31 -5.82
C LEU A 125 33.91 -6.44 -5.01
N ARG A 126 33.49 -5.37 -4.31
CA ARG A 126 32.38 -5.42 -3.34
C ARG A 126 31.09 -5.91 -4.01
N VAL A 127 30.76 -5.35 -5.17
CA VAL A 127 29.58 -5.75 -5.96
C VAL A 127 29.67 -7.22 -6.36
N SER A 128 30.81 -7.67 -6.90
CA SER A 128 31.01 -9.08 -7.28
C SER A 128 30.72 -10.02 -6.10
N HIS A 129 31.35 -9.76 -4.96
CA HIS A 129 31.16 -10.56 -3.74
C HIS A 129 29.68 -10.57 -3.29
N LEU A 130 29.00 -9.43 -3.31
CA LEU A 130 27.59 -9.37 -2.92
C LEU A 130 26.68 -10.19 -3.86
N LYS A 131 26.87 -10.06 -5.17
CA LYS A 131 26.02 -10.77 -6.14
C LYS A 131 26.33 -12.27 -6.18
N LYS A 132 27.61 -12.66 -6.06
CA LYS A 132 28.01 -14.06 -5.89
C LYS A 132 27.43 -14.69 -4.63
N ALA A 133 27.39 -13.94 -3.52
CA ALA A 133 26.76 -14.42 -2.30
C ALA A 133 25.30 -14.81 -2.54
N SER A 134 24.54 -14.02 -3.30
CA SER A 134 23.17 -14.36 -3.71
C SER A 134 23.10 -15.51 -4.71
N PHE A 135 23.96 -15.50 -5.73
CA PHE A 135 24.02 -16.56 -6.76
C PHE A 135 24.29 -17.95 -6.17
N TYR A 136 25.17 -18.06 -5.16
CA TYR A 136 25.51 -19.33 -4.55
C TYR A 136 24.50 -19.81 -3.50
N LYS A 137 23.53 -19.00 -3.04
CA LYS A 137 22.49 -19.44 -2.07
C LYS A 137 21.79 -20.75 -2.46
N PRO A 138 21.28 -20.92 -3.70
CA PRO A 138 20.66 -22.17 -4.16
C PRO A 138 21.65 -23.26 -4.59
N ILE A 139 22.96 -23.02 -4.48
CA ILE A 139 24.03 -23.88 -5.01
C ILE A 139 24.86 -24.49 -3.87
N ASP A 140 25.49 -23.64 -3.06
CA ASP A 140 26.42 -24.03 -2.00
C ASP A 140 26.45 -22.95 -0.91
N ARG A 141 25.96 -23.32 0.27
CA ARG A 141 25.89 -22.42 1.43
C ARG A 141 27.26 -21.93 1.90
N ALA A 142 28.30 -22.76 1.80
CA ALA A 142 29.65 -22.39 2.23
C ALA A 142 30.25 -21.34 1.28
N LEU A 143 30.08 -21.52 -0.03
CA LEU A 143 30.50 -20.52 -1.03
C LEU A 143 29.73 -19.21 -0.86
N ALA A 144 28.41 -19.27 -0.70
CA ALA A 144 27.58 -18.09 -0.46
C ALA A 144 28.07 -17.30 0.76
N THR A 145 28.34 -18.00 1.87
CA THR A 145 28.81 -17.39 3.12
C THR A 145 30.21 -16.78 2.97
N ALA A 146 31.13 -17.46 2.27
CA ALA A 146 32.47 -16.95 2.03
C ALA A 146 32.47 -15.64 1.21
N GLU A 147 31.63 -15.58 0.18
CA GLU A 147 31.45 -14.37 -0.65
C GLU A 147 30.82 -13.23 0.15
N PHE A 148 29.84 -13.52 1.00
CA PHE A 148 29.24 -12.51 1.89
C PHE A 148 30.26 -11.93 2.89
N GLU A 149 31.11 -12.78 3.48
CA GLU A 149 32.20 -12.36 4.35
C GLU A 149 33.24 -11.50 3.61
N ALA A 150 33.57 -11.85 2.37
CA ALA A 150 34.45 -11.06 1.52
C ALA A 150 33.83 -9.68 1.20
N TYR A 151 32.54 -9.64 0.88
CA TYR A 151 31.77 -8.43 0.70
C TYR A 151 31.86 -7.51 1.93
N LYS A 152 31.63 -8.03 3.14
CA LYS A 152 31.69 -7.23 4.39
C LYS A 152 33.06 -6.60 4.63
N ARG A 153 34.15 -7.24 4.15
CA ARG A 153 35.53 -6.75 4.29
C ARG A 153 35.97 -5.81 3.16
N THR A 154 35.20 -5.72 2.09
CA THR A 154 35.56 -4.92 0.91
C THR A 154 34.90 -3.54 0.99
N PRO A 155 35.66 -2.43 0.87
CA PRO A 155 35.11 -1.09 0.98
C PRO A 155 34.14 -0.76 -0.16
N ARG A 156 33.24 0.20 0.08
CA ARG A 156 32.36 0.76 -0.95
C ARG A 156 33.14 1.67 -1.91
N ASP A 157 32.64 1.78 -3.12
CA ASP A 157 33.12 2.64 -4.19
C ASP A 157 31.94 3.14 -5.07
N ALA A 158 32.24 3.77 -6.21
CA ALA A 158 31.24 4.31 -7.12
C ALA A 158 30.35 3.25 -7.81
N THR A 159 30.78 1.97 -7.86
CA THR A 159 30.00 0.88 -8.46
C THR A 159 29.02 0.23 -7.47
N SER A 160 29.21 0.51 -6.18
CA SER A 160 28.43 -0.09 -5.09
C SER A 160 26.95 0.27 -5.21
N ASP A 161 26.08 -0.68 -4.85
CA ASP A 161 24.64 -0.43 -4.74
C ASP A 161 24.34 0.71 -3.76
N CYS A 162 23.18 1.35 -3.94
CA CYS A 162 22.72 2.36 -2.99
C CYS A 162 22.67 1.74 -1.57
N LYS A 163 22.83 2.60 -0.55
CA LYS A 163 22.99 2.12 0.83
C LYS A 163 21.76 1.32 1.30
N ALA A 164 20.56 1.73 0.89
CA ALA A 164 19.32 1.03 1.21
C ALA A 164 19.30 -0.40 0.62
N CYS A 165 19.67 -0.56 -0.65
CA CYS A 165 19.73 -1.87 -1.32
C CYS A 165 20.77 -2.80 -0.68
N GLU A 166 21.97 -2.30 -0.37
CA GLU A 166 22.99 -3.10 0.34
C GLU A 166 22.50 -3.54 1.74
N THR A 167 21.91 -2.63 2.51
CA THR A 167 21.35 -2.95 3.85
C THR A 167 20.27 -4.03 3.75
N ASN A 168 19.36 -3.93 2.77
CA ASN A 168 18.36 -4.96 2.52
C ASN A 168 18.97 -6.32 2.14
N GLN A 169 20.01 -6.34 1.29
CA GLN A 169 20.68 -7.59 0.91
C GLN A 169 21.44 -8.21 2.09
N GLU A 170 22.08 -7.38 2.93
CA GLU A 170 22.69 -7.82 4.18
C GLU A 170 21.67 -8.45 5.12
N MET A 171 20.52 -7.80 5.33
CA MET A 171 19.40 -8.34 6.12
C MET A 171 18.96 -9.70 5.58
N LYS A 172 18.67 -9.80 4.27
CA LYS A 172 18.23 -11.05 3.63
C LYS A 172 19.26 -12.17 3.76
N PHE A 173 20.56 -11.83 3.71
CA PHE A 173 21.62 -12.81 3.91
C PHE A 173 21.69 -13.28 5.37
N GLN A 174 21.50 -12.40 6.34
CA GLN A 174 21.43 -12.79 7.75
C GLN A 174 20.24 -13.70 8.05
N LEU A 175 19.07 -13.43 7.46
CA LEU A 175 17.92 -14.35 7.52
C LEU A 175 18.27 -15.73 6.94
N TYR A 176 18.93 -15.76 5.78
CA TYR A 176 19.41 -17.02 5.17
C TYR A 176 20.40 -17.78 6.07
N LEU A 177 21.23 -17.08 6.84
CA LEU A 177 22.13 -17.69 7.81
C LEU A 177 21.41 -18.18 9.09
N GLY A 178 20.18 -17.74 9.34
CA GLY A 178 19.43 -18.01 10.57
C GLY A 178 19.65 -16.98 11.69
N ASN A 179 20.28 -15.85 11.38
CA ASN A 179 20.61 -14.78 12.34
C ASN A 179 19.50 -13.71 12.34
N GLU A 180 18.30 -14.08 12.80
CA GLU A 180 17.09 -13.24 12.73
C GLU A 180 17.22 -11.91 13.48
N GLU A 181 17.70 -11.94 14.74
CA GLU A 181 17.87 -10.72 15.55
C GLU A 181 18.80 -9.70 14.87
N GLU A 182 19.90 -10.18 14.31
CA GLU A 182 20.84 -9.34 13.56
C GLU A 182 20.23 -8.81 12.26
N ALA A 183 19.42 -9.62 11.57
CA ALA A 183 18.72 -9.20 10.37
C ALA A 183 17.74 -8.04 10.66
N LEU A 184 16.95 -8.14 11.73
CA LEU A 184 16.02 -7.09 12.15
C LEU A 184 16.77 -5.83 12.60
N ARG A 185 17.89 -5.98 13.32
CA ARG A 185 18.75 -4.85 13.70
C ARG A 185 19.32 -4.12 12.48
N ILE A 186 19.74 -4.84 11.44
CA ILE A 186 20.21 -4.27 10.17
C ILE A 186 19.05 -3.57 9.43
N ALA A 187 17.84 -4.10 9.53
CA ALA A 187 16.66 -3.56 8.85
C ALA A 187 16.12 -2.27 9.47
N GLN A 188 16.49 -1.92 10.71
CA GLN A 188 15.91 -0.78 11.44
C GLN A 188 15.90 0.55 10.65
N PRO A 189 17.00 0.96 9.96
CA PRO A 189 16.99 2.19 9.17
C PRO A 189 16.08 2.12 7.93
N LEU A 190 15.72 0.92 7.48
CA LEU A 190 14.76 0.72 6.38
C LEU A 190 13.32 0.88 6.88
N PHE A 191 13.03 0.43 8.10
CA PHE A 191 11.70 0.56 8.73
C PHE A 191 11.40 2.00 9.12
N SER A 192 12.40 2.71 9.66
CA SER A 192 12.26 4.14 10.02
C SER A 192 12.18 5.07 8.82
N GLY A 193 12.48 4.58 7.61
CA GLY A 193 12.56 5.40 6.40
C GLY A 193 13.81 6.29 6.31
N GLU A 194 14.77 6.15 7.23
CA GLU A 194 16.10 6.80 7.17
C GLU A 194 16.83 6.41 5.88
N LEU A 195 16.72 5.14 5.48
CA LEU A 195 17.23 4.61 4.22
C LEU A 195 16.07 4.12 3.35
N ARG A 196 15.94 4.74 2.17
CA ARG A 196 14.94 4.38 1.15
C ARG A 196 15.51 4.52 -0.26
N CYS A 197 14.91 3.80 -1.21
CA CYS A 197 15.11 3.98 -2.64
C CYS A 197 13.81 3.61 -3.38
N GLY A 198 13.82 3.54 -4.72
CA GLY A 198 12.64 3.15 -5.50
C GLY A 198 12.06 1.78 -5.13
N GLU A 199 12.89 0.84 -4.65
CA GLU A 199 12.48 -0.53 -4.35
C GLU A 199 12.51 -0.87 -2.84
N VAL A 200 13.26 -0.13 -2.02
CA VAL A 200 13.38 -0.36 -0.58
C VAL A 200 12.55 0.69 0.15
N PRO A 201 11.52 0.30 0.94
CA PRO A 201 11.42 -0.96 1.68
C PRO A 201 10.50 -2.07 1.10
N HIS A 202 9.94 -1.91 -0.09
CA HIS A 202 9.06 -2.88 -0.75
C HIS A 202 9.62 -4.31 -0.69
N VAL A 203 10.86 -4.46 -1.17
CA VAL A 203 11.58 -5.74 -1.23
C VAL A 203 12.05 -6.24 0.14
N THR A 204 12.14 -5.36 1.14
CA THR A 204 12.51 -5.67 2.53
C THR A 204 11.38 -6.44 3.18
N TYR A 205 10.17 -5.90 3.11
CA TYR A 205 8.98 -6.53 3.66
C TYR A 205 8.64 -7.85 2.95
N GLY A 206 8.79 -7.91 1.62
CA GLY A 206 8.61 -9.17 0.89
C GLY A 206 9.62 -10.26 1.30
N GLY A 207 10.87 -9.88 1.60
CA GLY A 207 11.89 -10.80 2.12
C GLY A 207 11.55 -11.36 3.50
N LEU A 208 11.10 -10.50 4.42
CA LEU A 208 10.67 -10.89 5.76
C LEU A 208 9.40 -11.76 5.72
N THR A 209 8.43 -11.39 4.88
CA THR A 209 7.23 -12.18 4.62
C THR A 209 7.59 -13.62 4.24
N ASN A 210 8.49 -13.77 3.26
CA ASN A 210 8.94 -15.09 2.81
C ASN A 210 9.64 -15.86 3.94
N HIS A 211 10.49 -15.21 4.73
CA HIS A 211 11.20 -15.85 5.84
C HIS A 211 10.22 -16.41 6.88
N TYR A 212 9.30 -15.58 7.38
CA TYR A 212 8.36 -15.99 8.41
C TYR A 212 7.33 -16.99 7.92
N LEU A 213 6.89 -16.88 6.65
CA LEU A 213 6.00 -17.85 6.03
C LEU A 213 6.61 -19.26 6.04
N TYR A 214 7.87 -19.40 5.62
CA TYR A 214 8.56 -20.69 5.57
C TYR A 214 9.05 -21.18 6.95
N LYS A 215 9.15 -20.28 7.93
CA LYS A 215 9.34 -20.62 9.35
C LYS A 215 8.06 -21.14 10.01
N GLY A 216 6.90 -20.92 9.39
CA GLY A 216 5.57 -21.24 9.93
C GLY A 216 5.02 -20.17 10.88
N ASP A 217 5.65 -19.01 10.97
CA ASP A 217 5.19 -17.88 11.78
C ASP A 217 4.27 -16.98 10.94
N LEU A 218 3.02 -17.42 10.81
CA LEU A 218 2.05 -16.74 9.94
C LEU A 218 1.67 -15.34 10.41
N ARG A 219 1.87 -15.03 11.70
CA ARG A 219 1.58 -13.70 12.24
C ARG A 219 2.56 -12.66 11.69
N GLU A 220 3.86 -12.91 11.85
CA GLU A 220 4.91 -12.05 11.31
C GLU A 220 4.87 -12.03 9.78
N ALA A 221 4.56 -13.17 9.16
CA ALA A 221 4.38 -13.24 7.71
C ALA A 221 3.22 -12.35 7.24
N ALA A 222 2.06 -12.39 7.91
CA ALA A 222 0.92 -11.52 7.60
C ALA A 222 1.25 -10.04 7.80
N TYR A 223 1.97 -9.71 8.87
CA TYR A 223 2.38 -8.35 9.19
C TYR A 223 3.25 -7.74 8.09
N TYR A 224 4.37 -8.40 7.74
CA TYR A 224 5.25 -7.92 6.69
C TYR A 224 4.58 -8.06 5.31
N GLY A 225 3.72 -9.05 5.12
CA GLY A 225 2.97 -9.27 3.89
C GLY A 225 2.06 -8.09 3.56
N ALA A 226 1.29 -7.62 4.54
CA ALA A 226 0.43 -6.46 4.39
C ALA A 226 1.21 -5.18 4.05
N ARG A 227 2.39 -4.96 4.64
CA ARG A 227 3.27 -3.82 4.29
C ARG A 227 3.87 -3.97 2.89
N CYS A 228 4.23 -5.20 2.51
CA CYS A 228 4.74 -5.49 1.18
C CYS A 228 3.68 -5.24 0.12
N GLU A 229 2.47 -5.77 0.30
CA GLU A 229 1.34 -5.61 -0.63
C GLU A 229 1.05 -4.16 -0.97
N ARG A 230 0.88 -3.31 0.05
CA ARG A 230 0.60 -1.87 -0.14
C ARG A 230 1.66 -1.13 -0.93
N LEU A 231 2.90 -1.58 -0.82
CA LEU A 231 4.02 -0.92 -1.48
C LEU A 231 4.20 -1.42 -2.92
N ILE A 232 4.12 -2.73 -3.15
CA ILE A 232 4.42 -3.30 -4.47
C ILE A 232 3.30 -3.10 -5.51
N GLY A 233 2.06 -2.87 -5.05
CA GLY A 233 0.90 -2.77 -5.93
C GLY A 233 0.80 -3.94 -6.92
N ASN A 234 0.39 -3.65 -8.15
CA ASN A 234 0.31 -4.64 -9.25
C ASN A 234 1.40 -4.42 -10.32
N GLU A 235 2.62 -4.08 -9.90
CA GLU A 235 3.73 -3.85 -10.82
C GLU A 235 4.46 -5.14 -11.20
N SER A 236 4.80 -5.28 -12.49
CA SER A 236 5.45 -6.47 -13.04
C SER A 236 6.85 -6.71 -12.45
N VAL A 237 7.56 -5.65 -12.04
CA VAL A 237 8.89 -5.72 -11.41
C VAL A 237 8.86 -6.46 -10.06
N PHE A 238 7.72 -6.46 -9.36
CA PHE A 238 7.55 -7.11 -8.05
C PHE A 238 6.83 -8.46 -8.13
N LEU A 239 6.76 -9.09 -9.31
CA LEU A 239 6.01 -10.34 -9.50
C LEU A 239 6.46 -11.48 -8.58
N ASN A 240 7.74 -11.53 -8.20
CA ASN A 240 8.28 -12.47 -7.22
C ASN A 240 7.75 -12.24 -5.79
N TYR A 241 7.49 -11.00 -5.39
CA TYR A 241 6.89 -10.66 -4.10
C TYR A 241 5.39 -10.85 -4.12
N MET A 242 4.73 -10.54 -5.25
CA MET A 242 3.33 -10.93 -5.47
C MET A 242 3.15 -12.44 -5.31
N ALA A 243 4.08 -13.25 -5.83
CA ALA A 243 4.07 -14.69 -5.61
C ALA A 243 4.13 -15.10 -4.14
N ILE A 244 4.99 -14.44 -3.34
CA ILE A 244 5.10 -14.67 -1.90
C ILE A 244 3.78 -14.31 -1.19
N LEU A 245 3.10 -13.24 -1.61
CA LEU A 245 1.78 -12.87 -1.09
C LEU A 245 0.73 -13.92 -1.46
N LEU A 246 0.73 -14.47 -2.68
CA LEU A 246 -0.16 -15.57 -3.05
C LEU A 246 0.07 -16.81 -2.17
N GLU A 247 1.32 -17.15 -1.87
CA GLU A 247 1.65 -18.22 -0.94
C GLU A 247 1.14 -17.90 0.48
N LEU A 248 1.40 -16.70 1.00
CA LEU A 248 0.93 -16.25 2.32
C LEU A 248 -0.60 -16.32 2.43
N TYR A 249 -1.32 -15.71 1.48
CA TYR A 249 -2.77 -15.64 1.52
C TYR A 249 -3.44 -16.97 1.23
N SER A 250 -2.77 -17.91 0.55
CA SER A 250 -3.23 -19.31 0.55
C SER A 250 -3.27 -19.92 1.96
N CYS A 251 -2.46 -19.42 2.90
CA CYS A 251 -2.40 -19.90 4.27
C CYS A 251 -3.34 -19.15 5.23
N ILE A 252 -3.61 -17.86 5.01
CA ILE A 252 -4.34 -17.02 5.99
C ILE A 252 -5.65 -16.43 5.49
N ASN A 253 -5.81 -16.23 4.18
CA ASN A 253 -7.02 -15.65 3.57
C ASN A 253 -7.10 -15.96 2.07
N PRO A 254 -7.56 -17.18 1.69
CA PRO A 254 -7.58 -17.59 0.29
C PRO A 254 -8.46 -16.71 -0.61
N GLY A 255 -9.51 -16.09 -0.06
CA GLY A 255 -10.35 -15.13 -0.79
C GLY A 255 -9.57 -13.88 -1.21
N HIS A 256 -8.75 -13.33 -0.30
CA HIS A 256 -7.86 -12.22 -0.63
C HIS A 256 -6.77 -12.63 -1.63
N GLY A 257 -6.16 -13.80 -1.43
CA GLY A 257 -5.19 -14.36 -2.37
C GLY A 257 -5.78 -14.51 -3.78
N TRP A 258 -7.04 -14.94 -3.91
CA TRP A 258 -7.75 -15.02 -5.18
C TRP A 258 -7.93 -13.65 -5.84
N ARG A 259 -8.23 -12.61 -5.06
CA ARG A 259 -8.32 -11.23 -5.54
C ARG A 259 -6.98 -10.77 -6.14
N LEU A 260 -5.88 -10.97 -5.42
CA LEU A 260 -4.52 -10.65 -5.88
C LEU A 260 -4.10 -11.45 -7.10
N PHE A 261 -4.46 -12.74 -7.17
CA PHE A 261 -4.22 -13.57 -8.34
C PHE A 261 -4.92 -13.01 -9.58
N LYS A 262 -6.23 -12.66 -9.46
CA LYS A 262 -7.00 -12.07 -10.57
C LYS A 262 -6.38 -10.75 -11.07
N GLN A 263 -5.82 -9.93 -10.18
CA GLN A 263 -5.19 -8.66 -10.52
C GLN A 263 -3.83 -8.85 -11.22
N SER A 264 -3.04 -9.83 -10.77
CA SER A 264 -1.65 -9.99 -11.21
C SER A 264 -1.43 -11.01 -12.34
N ILE A 265 -2.47 -11.72 -12.78
CA ILE A 265 -2.32 -12.80 -13.76
C ILE A 265 -1.80 -12.33 -15.13
N GLU A 266 -2.13 -11.11 -15.53
CA GLU A 266 -1.62 -10.52 -16.78
C GLU A 266 -0.10 -10.33 -16.74
N ASN A 267 0.45 -9.90 -15.61
CA ASN A 267 1.90 -9.80 -15.40
C ASN A 267 2.57 -11.18 -15.56
N PHE A 268 1.95 -12.25 -15.07
CA PHE A 268 2.45 -13.61 -15.27
C PHE A 268 2.36 -14.07 -16.74
N ILE A 269 1.28 -13.74 -17.45
CA ILE A 269 1.11 -14.08 -18.87
C ILE A 269 2.22 -13.42 -19.71
N ASN A 270 2.58 -12.18 -19.39
CA ASN A 270 3.61 -11.43 -20.09
C ASN A 270 5.04 -11.76 -19.62
N CYS A 271 5.19 -12.33 -18.42
CA CYS A 271 6.49 -12.69 -17.85
C CYS A 271 7.21 -13.80 -18.63
N ARG A 272 8.49 -13.59 -18.92
CA ARG A 272 9.40 -14.55 -19.56
C ARG A 272 10.56 -14.99 -18.66
N ASN A 273 10.84 -14.28 -17.57
CA ASN A 273 11.87 -14.62 -16.58
C ASN A 273 11.54 -15.96 -15.87
N PRO A 274 12.38 -17.01 -15.97
CA PRO A 274 12.10 -18.33 -15.40
C PRO A 274 11.92 -18.37 -13.88
N ILE A 275 12.72 -17.62 -13.11
CA ILE A 275 12.59 -17.56 -11.65
C ILE A 275 11.27 -16.91 -11.24
N ASN A 276 10.88 -15.80 -11.87
CA ASN A 276 9.61 -15.13 -11.58
C ASN A 276 8.41 -16.02 -11.94
N ARG A 277 8.49 -16.72 -13.07
CA ARG A 277 7.48 -17.72 -13.47
C ARG A 277 7.39 -18.88 -12.47
N LEU A 278 8.52 -19.39 -11.99
CA LEU A 278 8.57 -20.42 -10.95
C LEU A 278 7.85 -19.96 -9.68
N TYR A 279 8.23 -18.81 -9.13
CA TYR A 279 7.65 -18.34 -7.87
C TYR A 279 6.16 -18.04 -8.02
N TYR A 280 5.77 -17.30 -9.06
CA TYR A 280 4.35 -16.98 -9.27
C TYR A 280 3.50 -18.24 -9.46
N ALA A 281 3.97 -19.19 -10.28
CA ALA A 281 3.28 -20.46 -10.44
C ALA A 281 3.22 -21.26 -9.13
N THR A 282 4.26 -21.16 -8.28
CA THR A 282 4.27 -21.75 -6.94
C THR A 282 3.15 -21.18 -6.05
N GLY A 283 3.04 -19.86 -5.96
CA GLY A 283 1.97 -19.20 -5.20
C GLY A 283 0.58 -19.50 -5.76
N ALA A 284 0.41 -19.42 -7.08
CA ALA A 284 -0.85 -19.67 -7.75
C ALA A 284 -1.34 -21.12 -7.56
N TYR A 285 -0.48 -22.14 -7.73
CA TYR A 285 -0.93 -23.52 -7.53
C TYR A 285 -1.32 -23.77 -6.07
N ARG A 286 -0.57 -23.23 -5.09
CA ARG A 286 -0.88 -23.40 -3.65
C ARG A 286 -2.23 -22.78 -3.32
N LEU A 287 -2.48 -21.57 -3.81
CA LEU A 287 -3.76 -20.89 -3.68
C LEU A 287 -4.91 -21.72 -4.29
N MET A 288 -4.79 -22.18 -5.54
CA MET A 288 -5.83 -23.00 -6.16
C MET A 288 -6.07 -24.30 -5.42
N ALA A 289 -5.00 -24.96 -4.93
CA ALA A 289 -5.12 -26.19 -4.17
C ALA A 289 -5.93 -25.98 -2.89
N VAL A 290 -5.67 -24.90 -2.16
CA VAL A 290 -6.42 -24.55 -0.94
C VAL A 290 -7.86 -24.19 -1.25
N ILE A 291 -8.13 -23.36 -2.27
CA ILE A 291 -9.50 -22.98 -2.62
C ILE A 291 -10.31 -24.23 -2.99
N VAL A 292 -9.78 -25.11 -3.83
CA VAL A 292 -10.45 -26.38 -4.19
C VAL A 292 -10.73 -27.26 -2.98
N GLU A 293 -9.80 -27.32 -2.01
CA GLU A 293 -9.98 -28.07 -0.77
C GLU A 293 -11.09 -27.49 0.11
N LEU A 294 -11.20 -26.15 0.17
CA LEU A 294 -12.20 -25.43 0.96
C LEU A 294 -13.58 -25.32 0.28
N SER A 295 -13.67 -25.47 -1.05
CA SER A 295 -14.93 -25.37 -1.78
C SER A 295 -15.88 -26.53 -1.45
N GLU A 296 -16.94 -26.22 -0.69
CA GLU A 296 -18.04 -27.14 -0.38
C GLU A 296 -18.95 -27.37 -1.60
N ASN A 297 -19.24 -26.32 -2.36
CA ASN A 297 -20.06 -26.42 -3.57
C ASN A 297 -19.19 -26.64 -4.82
N PRO A 298 -19.57 -27.58 -5.71
CA PRO A 298 -18.85 -27.81 -6.95
C PRO A 298 -18.79 -26.60 -7.91
N GLU A 299 -19.77 -25.69 -7.87
CA GLU A 299 -19.79 -24.49 -8.72
C GLU A 299 -18.69 -23.49 -8.34
N ASP A 300 -18.33 -23.40 -7.06
CA ASP A 300 -17.29 -22.49 -6.55
C ASP A 300 -15.88 -22.87 -7.02
N ARG A 301 -15.75 -24.03 -7.67
CA ARG A 301 -14.50 -24.55 -8.26
C ARG A 301 -14.30 -24.11 -9.70
N TYR A 302 -15.11 -23.17 -10.16
CA TYR A 302 -15.02 -22.58 -11.49
C TYR A 302 -14.92 -21.06 -11.41
N THR A 303 -14.20 -20.47 -12.36
CA THR A 303 -14.12 -19.02 -12.53
C THR A 303 -14.55 -18.58 -13.91
N GLN A 304 -15.31 -17.49 -13.94
CA GLN A 304 -15.73 -16.83 -15.18
C GLN A 304 -14.80 -15.68 -15.60
N SER A 305 -13.74 -15.41 -14.83
CA SER A 305 -12.82 -14.30 -15.05
C SER A 305 -12.27 -14.26 -16.49
N ALA A 306 -12.47 -13.13 -17.17
CA ALA A 306 -11.96 -12.90 -18.52
C ALA A 306 -10.43 -12.95 -18.58
N LEU A 307 -9.75 -12.44 -17.57
CA LEU A 307 -8.28 -12.47 -17.49
C LEU A 307 -7.75 -13.90 -17.33
N VAL A 308 -8.44 -14.74 -16.54
CA VAL A 308 -8.05 -16.15 -16.39
C VAL A 308 -8.28 -16.93 -17.68
N LYS A 309 -9.29 -16.56 -18.48
CA LYS A 309 -9.54 -17.15 -19.81
C LYS A 309 -8.45 -16.84 -20.84
N LEU A 310 -7.52 -15.91 -20.56
CA LEU A 310 -6.32 -15.69 -21.39
C LEU A 310 -5.26 -16.79 -21.20
N LEU A 311 -5.34 -17.55 -20.11
CA LEU A 311 -4.45 -18.69 -19.89
C LEU A 311 -4.78 -19.83 -20.86
N PRO A 312 -3.79 -20.67 -21.22
CA PRO A 312 -3.99 -21.82 -22.10
C PRO A 312 -4.69 -22.99 -21.37
N VAL A 313 -5.72 -22.70 -20.59
CA VAL A 313 -6.58 -23.66 -19.89
C VAL A 313 -7.98 -23.58 -20.50
N PRO A 314 -8.42 -24.61 -21.26
CA PRO A 314 -9.71 -24.56 -21.95
C PRO A 314 -10.88 -24.39 -20.98
N PRO A 315 -11.79 -23.42 -21.21
CA PRO A 315 -12.98 -23.27 -20.40
C PRO A 315 -13.96 -24.43 -20.63
N GLU A 316 -14.71 -24.77 -19.58
CA GLU A 316 -15.86 -25.66 -19.61
C GLU A 316 -17.16 -24.82 -19.65
N GLU A 317 -18.32 -25.48 -19.68
CA GLU A 317 -19.64 -24.82 -19.67
C GLU A 317 -19.79 -23.83 -18.50
N LYS A 318 -19.22 -24.19 -17.34
CA LYS A 318 -19.27 -23.41 -16.09
C LYS A 318 -18.12 -22.42 -15.92
N GLY A 319 -17.20 -22.33 -16.88
CA GLY A 319 -16.00 -21.48 -16.80
C GLY A 319 -14.71 -22.30 -16.72
N VAL A 320 -13.63 -21.68 -16.24
CA VAL A 320 -12.32 -22.36 -16.11
C VAL A 320 -12.25 -23.06 -14.74
N SER A 321 -11.96 -24.37 -14.73
CA SER A 321 -11.83 -25.16 -13.48
C SER A 321 -10.58 -24.78 -12.69
N LEU A 322 -10.74 -24.62 -11.37
CA LEU A 322 -9.65 -24.34 -10.44
C LEU A 322 -8.69 -25.54 -10.30
N GLU A 323 -9.17 -26.79 -10.42
CA GLU A 323 -8.31 -27.97 -10.45
C GLU A 323 -7.40 -27.97 -11.68
N LYS A 324 -7.94 -27.61 -12.86
CA LYS A 324 -7.13 -27.50 -14.07
C LYS A 324 -6.12 -26.36 -13.98
N LEU A 325 -6.49 -25.24 -13.35
CA LEU A 325 -5.55 -24.15 -13.06
C LEU A 325 -4.45 -24.58 -12.09
N ARG A 326 -4.81 -25.27 -11.00
CA ARG A 326 -3.85 -25.85 -10.05
C ARG A 326 -2.81 -26.70 -10.79
N ASP A 327 -3.29 -27.63 -11.62
CA ASP A 327 -2.41 -28.55 -12.35
C ASP A 327 -1.53 -27.80 -13.36
N TYR A 328 -2.09 -26.83 -14.09
CA TYR A 328 -1.36 -25.96 -15.01
C TYR A 328 -0.22 -25.20 -14.33
N PHE A 329 -0.48 -24.54 -13.19
CA PHE A 329 0.56 -23.81 -12.47
C PHE A 329 1.57 -24.75 -11.81
N TYR A 330 1.13 -25.90 -11.30
CA TYR A 330 2.05 -26.89 -10.73
C TYR A 330 3.02 -27.43 -11.80
N ASP A 331 2.55 -27.73 -13.01
CA ASP A 331 3.40 -28.20 -14.11
C ASP A 331 4.46 -27.17 -14.49
N ILE A 332 4.10 -25.89 -14.56
CA ILE A 332 5.05 -24.80 -14.81
C ILE A 332 6.08 -24.72 -13.67
N ALA A 333 5.63 -24.67 -12.42
CA ALA A 333 6.51 -24.57 -11.26
C ALA A 333 7.50 -25.75 -11.23
N LYS A 334 7.00 -26.97 -11.45
CA LYS A 334 7.81 -28.19 -11.50
C LYS A 334 8.83 -28.18 -12.63
N GLU A 335 8.44 -27.76 -13.84
CA GLU A 335 9.35 -27.66 -14.99
C GLU A 335 10.45 -26.63 -14.73
N GLN A 336 10.10 -25.41 -14.32
CA GLN A 336 11.07 -24.34 -14.08
C GLN A 336 12.04 -24.72 -12.94
N ALA A 337 11.53 -25.26 -11.83
CA ALA A 337 12.35 -25.73 -10.71
C ALA A 337 13.36 -26.80 -11.17
N GLY A 338 12.89 -27.81 -11.89
CA GLY A 338 13.75 -28.89 -12.38
C GLY A 338 14.84 -28.42 -13.35
N LEU A 339 14.55 -27.43 -14.21
CA LEU A 339 15.54 -26.86 -15.13
C LEU A 339 16.63 -26.05 -14.39
N LEU A 340 16.23 -25.23 -13.42
CA LEU A 340 17.16 -24.45 -12.59
C LEU A 340 18.02 -25.33 -11.70
N ASP A 341 17.42 -26.34 -11.07
CA ASP A 341 18.11 -27.35 -10.26
C ASP A 341 19.11 -28.14 -11.10
N LYS A 342 18.73 -28.53 -12.33
CA LYS A 342 19.65 -29.19 -13.28
C LYS A 342 20.83 -28.29 -13.66
N ARG A 343 20.60 -26.98 -13.89
CA ARG A 343 21.69 -26.02 -14.15
C ARG A 343 22.65 -25.93 -12.96
N ASN A 344 22.12 -25.92 -11.75
CA ASN A 344 22.90 -25.74 -10.52
C ASN A 344 23.55 -27.03 -10.01
N GLY A 345 23.03 -28.19 -10.40
CA GLY A 345 23.40 -29.49 -9.82
C GLY A 345 22.86 -29.70 -8.40
N THR A 346 21.70 -29.11 -8.07
CA THR A 346 21.07 -29.17 -6.75
C THR A 346 19.61 -29.63 -6.84
N SER A 347 18.89 -29.66 -5.71
CA SER A 347 17.44 -29.87 -5.62
C SER A 347 16.72 -28.67 -4.99
N TYR A 348 17.40 -27.53 -4.87
CA TYR A 348 16.97 -26.40 -4.03
C TYR A 348 15.56 -25.89 -4.38
N TYR A 349 15.29 -25.68 -5.66
CA TYR A 349 14.00 -25.13 -6.10
C TYR A 349 12.89 -26.17 -6.01
N THR A 350 13.20 -27.44 -6.33
CA THR A 350 12.26 -28.56 -6.18
C THR A 350 11.91 -28.83 -4.72
N ASP A 351 12.89 -28.76 -3.82
CA ASP A 351 12.69 -28.91 -2.39
C ASP A 351 11.81 -27.77 -1.85
N ARG A 352 12.07 -26.52 -2.27
CA ARG A 352 11.21 -25.36 -1.92
C ARG A 352 9.78 -25.53 -2.42
N LEU A 353 9.60 -25.99 -3.66
CA LEU A 353 8.30 -26.28 -4.25
C LEU A 353 7.51 -27.30 -3.41
N HIS A 354 8.18 -28.30 -2.86
CA HIS A 354 7.58 -29.34 -2.04
C HIS A 354 7.54 -29.05 -0.53
N THR A 355 8.07 -27.91 -0.09
CA THR A 355 7.91 -27.47 1.31
C THR A 355 6.43 -27.32 1.64
N LYS A 356 5.98 -28.03 2.67
CA LYS A 356 4.63 -27.91 3.20
C LYS A 356 4.52 -26.59 3.97
N LEU A 357 3.59 -25.72 3.56
CA LEU A 357 3.19 -24.55 4.33
C LEU A 357 2.01 -24.89 5.26
N SER A 358 1.77 -24.01 6.22
CA SER A 358 0.60 -24.07 7.10
C SER A 358 -0.70 -23.93 6.29
N THR A 359 -1.73 -24.68 6.67
CA THR A 359 -3.08 -24.59 6.10
C THR A 359 -3.90 -23.48 6.79
N PRO A 360 -4.98 -22.98 6.18
CA PRO A 360 -5.91 -22.06 6.85
C PRO A 360 -6.43 -22.57 8.20
N ALA A 361 -6.78 -23.85 8.30
CA ALA A 361 -7.21 -24.45 9.55
C ALA A 361 -6.10 -24.54 10.62
N GLU A 362 -4.83 -24.62 10.21
CA GLU A 362 -3.68 -24.52 11.11
C GLU A 362 -3.41 -23.06 11.48
N ALA A 363 -3.61 -22.12 10.56
CA ALA A 363 -3.49 -20.68 10.79
C ALA A 363 -4.48 -20.18 11.83
N ASP A 364 -5.76 -20.51 11.70
CA ASP A 364 -6.80 -20.15 12.67
C ASP A 364 -6.49 -20.65 14.09
N LYS A 365 -5.79 -21.79 14.19
CA LYS A 365 -5.34 -22.36 15.47
C LYS A 365 -3.99 -21.84 15.95
N ALA A 366 -3.13 -21.39 15.04
CA ALA A 366 -1.76 -20.91 15.29
C ALA A 366 -1.67 -19.38 15.42
N MET A 367 -2.75 -18.67 15.11
CA MET A 367 -2.92 -17.24 15.40
C MET A 367 -3.57 -16.90 16.77
N PRO A 368 -3.35 -17.61 17.91
CA PRO A 368 -3.60 -17.00 19.21
C PRO A 368 -2.74 -15.75 19.39
N GLU A 369 -3.22 -14.80 20.20
CA GLU A 369 -2.53 -13.57 20.58
C GLU A 369 -1.18 -13.83 21.26
N LYS A 370 -0.12 -14.12 20.50
CA LYS A 370 1.24 -14.09 21.04
C LYS A 370 1.84 -12.70 20.82
N ALA A 371 2.18 -12.02 21.90
CA ALA A 371 2.57 -10.62 22.00
C ALA A 371 3.72 -10.16 21.07
N ALA A 372 3.41 -9.90 19.81
CA ALA A 372 4.08 -8.88 19.00
C ALA A 372 3.04 -7.76 18.74
N LEU A 373 3.20 -6.62 19.40
CA LEU A 373 2.25 -5.52 19.34
C LEU A 373 2.39 -4.76 18.01
N HIS A 374 1.94 -5.36 16.91
CA HIS A 374 1.92 -4.70 15.60
C HIS A 374 0.75 -3.74 15.48
N GLY A 375 0.98 -2.60 14.85
CA GLY A 375 -0.08 -1.60 14.63
C GLY A 375 -1.03 -2.00 13.51
N LEU A 376 -0.54 -2.78 12.56
CA LEU A 376 -1.30 -3.34 11.46
C LEU A 376 -1.95 -4.67 11.84
N ILE A 377 -3.21 -4.82 11.44
CA ILE A 377 -4.03 -6.03 11.64
C ILE A 377 -4.73 -6.38 10.33
N GLN A 378 -5.38 -7.55 10.29
CA GLN A 378 -6.20 -7.94 9.15
C GLN A 378 -7.33 -6.92 8.91
N LYS A 379 -7.43 -6.43 7.67
CA LYS A 379 -8.54 -5.56 7.25
C LYS A 379 -9.88 -6.27 7.42
N ARG A 380 -10.88 -5.55 7.94
CA ARG A 380 -12.28 -5.98 7.88
C ARG A 380 -13.00 -5.23 6.76
N PRO A 381 -13.98 -5.85 6.07
CA PRO A 381 -14.83 -5.13 5.14
C PRO A 381 -15.57 -3.99 5.84
N THR A 382 -15.70 -2.85 5.16
CA THR A 382 -16.63 -1.80 5.55
C THR A 382 -18.06 -2.29 5.35
N MET A 383 -18.92 -2.05 6.33
CA MET A 383 -20.32 -2.49 6.34
C MET A 383 -21.25 -1.30 6.53
N LEU A 384 -22.00 -0.94 5.49
CA LEU A 384 -22.87 0.23 5.47
C LEU A 384 -24.34 -0.21 5.47
N ALA A 385 -25.05 0.09 6.54
CA ALA A 385 -26.47 -0.17 6.67
C ALA A 385 -27.31 1.00 6.13
N ILE A 386 -28.11 0.70 5.13
CA ILE A 386 -28.87 1.67 4.34
C ILE A 386 -30.35 1.51 4.69
N SER A 387 -30.98 2.62 5.09
CA SER A 387 -32.40 2.68 5.40
C SER A 387 -33.17 3.46 4.35
N LEU A 388 -34.22 2.83 3.85
CA LEU A 388 -35.18 3.39 2.89
C LEU A 388 -36.51 3.71 3.58
N PRO A 389 -37.44 4.42 2.92
CA PRO A 389 -38.80 4.58 3.40
C PRO A 389 -39.48 3.21 3.58
N GLU A 390 -40.48 3.15 4.48
CA GLU A 390 -41.24 1.92 4.69
C GLU A 390 -41.91 1.46 3.39
N GLY A 391 -41.69 0.19 3.01
CA GLY A 391 -42.26 -0.42 1.81
C GLY A 391 -41.41 -0.31 0.54
N ASP A 392 -40.36 0.52 0.53
CA ASP A 392 -39.41 0.59 -0.59
C ASP A 392 -38.33 -0.49 -0.42
N LEU A 393 -38.55 -1.66 -1.05
CA LEU A 393 -37.64 -2.81 -0.99
C LEU A 393 -37.29 -3.30 -2.41
N PRO A 394 -36.39 -2.61 -3.12
CA PRO A 394 -35.95 -3.03 -4.45
C PRO A 394 -35.24 -4.40 -4.42
N SER A 395 -35.60 -5.28 -5.33
CA SER A 395 -34.94 -6.57 -5.53
C SER A 395 -33.48 -6.42 -6.01
N ALA A 396 -32.68 -7.48 -5.86
CA ALA A 396 -31.31 -7.51 -6.39
C ALA A 396 -31.26 -7.19 -7.90
N THR A 397 -32.23 -7.68 -8.68
CA THR A 397 -32.36 -7.38 -10.11
C THR A 397 -32.62 -5.91 -10.36
N GLU A 398 -33.55 -5.27 -9.63
CA GLU A 398 -33.79 -3.83 -9.78
C GLU A 398 -32.55 -3.01 -9.40
N LEU A 399 -31.79 -3.43 -8.38
CA LEU A 399 -30.54 -2.78 -8.02
C LEU A 399 -29.46 -2.97 -9.09
N ALA A 400 -29.35 -4.15 -9.69
CA ALA A 400 -28.41 -4.42 -10.78
C ALA A 400 -28.73 -3.58 -12.03
N GLU A 401 -30.02 -3.41 -12.37
CA GLU A 401 -30.47 -2.56 -13.47
C GLU A 401 -30.17 -1.06 -13.23
N ARG A 402 -30.19 -0.62 -11.96
CA ARG A 402 -29.81 0.76 -11.57
C ARG A 402 -28.31 0.99 -11.63
N PHE A 403 -27.52 -0.05 -11.35
CA PHE A 403 -26.09 0.10 -11.10
C PHE A 403 -25.36 0.75 -12.29
N LYS A 404 -24.54 1.74 -11.95
CA LYS A 404 -23.61 2.39 -12.87
C LYS A 404 -22.27 2.53 -12.17
N ALA A 405 -21.21 2.17 -12.88
CA ALA A 405 -19.85 2.32 -12.37
C ALA A 405 -19.60 3.79 -11.98
N PRO A 406 -19.08 4.06 -10.77
CA PRO A 406 -18.65 5.40 -10.40
C PRO A 406 -17.59 5.96 -11.36
N GLU A 407 -17.49 7.28 -11.46
CA GLU A 407 -16.47 7.92 -12.31
C GLU A 407 -15.06 7.51 -11.87
N GLY A 408 -14.18 7.23 -12.84
CA GLY A 408 -12.83 6.71 -12.57
C GLY A 408 -12.77 5.21 -12.27
N THR A 409 -13.88 4.47 -12.39
CA THR A 409 -13.91 3.02 -12.22
C THR A 409 -14.36 2.29 -13.49
N GLU A 410 -13.80 1.10 -13.72
CA GLU A 410 -14.21 0.16 -14.76
C GLU A 410 -15.15 -0.89 -14.16
N LEU A 411 -16.33 -1.08 -14.74
CA LEU A 411 -17.21 -2.18 -14.37
C LEU A 411 -16.69 -3.51 -14.90
N VAL A 412 -16.34 -4.42 -13.99
CA VAL A 412 -15.90 -5.78 -14.34
C VAL A 412 -17.10 -6.70 -14.46
N SER A 413 -17.99 -6.71 -13.48
CA SER A 413 -19.24 -7.49 -13.50
C SER A 413 -20.24 -7.02 -12.45
N VAL A 414 -21.53 -7.25 -12.73
CA VAL A 414 -22.62 -7.17 -11.75
C VAL A 414 -23.47 -8.43 -11.89
N SER A 415 -23.85 -9.06 -10.78
CA SER A 415 -24.76 -10.21 -10.76
C SER A 415 -25.78 -10.08 -9.64
N ASP A 416 -26.97 -10.62 -9.84
CA ASP A 416 -28.18 -10.36 -9.05
C ASP A 416 -28.89 -11.64 -8.56
N GLU A 417 -28.13 -12.70 -8.25
CA GLU A 417 -28.69 -14.00 -7.86
C GLU A 417 -29.45 -13.93 -6.51
N GLU A 418 -28.80 -14.24 -5.38
CA GLU A 418 -29.40 -14.11 -4.05
C GLU A 418 -29.07 -12.76 -3.39
N GLU A 419 -28.00 -12.13 -3.87
CA GLU A 419 -27.49 -10.83 -3.46
C GLU A 419 -26.96 -10.09 -4.68
N LEU A 420 -26.88 -8.76 -4.59
CA LEU A 420 -26.21 -7.98 -5.63
C LEU A 420 -24.71 -8.05 -5.40
N ARG A 421 -23.96 -8.66 -6.32
CA ARG A 421 -22.49 -8.61 -6.32
C ARG A 421 -21.99 -7.63 -7.34
N ILE A 422 -21.04 -6.80 -6.93
CA ILE A 422 -20.43 -5.74 -7.74
C ILE A 422 -18.93 -6.00 -7.79
N MET A 423 -18.37 -6.06 -9.00
CA MET A 423 -16.92 -6.04 -9.21
C MET A 423 -16.53 -4.81 -10.02
N LEU A 424 -15.65 -3.99 -9.44
CA LEU A 424 -15.11 -2.77 -10.03
C LEU A 424 -13.59 -2.83 -10.11
N ARG A 425 -13.01 -2.13 -11.06
CA ARG A 425 -11.56 -1.87 -11.10
C ARG A 425 -11.30 -0.37 -11.04
N ARG A 426 -10.44 0.07 -10.12
CA ARG A 426 -9.95 1.45 -9.98
C ARG A 426 -8.44 1.41 -9.84
N ASP A 427 -7.72 2.11 -10.71
CA ASP A 427 -6.24 2.17 -10.69
C ASP A 427 -5.56 0.80 -10.64
N GLY A 428 -6.11 -0.18 -11.38
CA GLY A 428 -5.60 -1.55 -11.42
C GLY A 428 -6.00 -2.45 -10.24
N ILE A 429 -6.60 -1.89 -9.19
CA ILE A 429 -7.10 -2.62 -8.02
C ILE A 429 -8.53 -3.09 -8.29
N LEU A 430 -8.78 -4.38 -8.06
CA LEU A 430 -10.11 -5.00 -8.14
C LEU A 430 -10.82 -4.90 -6.79
N TYR A 431 -12.00 -4.31 -6.78
CA TYR A 431 -12.92 -4.23 -5.65
C TYR A 431 -14.06 -5.22 -5.83
N GLU A 432 -14.40 -5.92 -4.75
CA GLU A 432 -15.50 -6.88 -4.70
C GLU A 432 -16.43 -6.47 -3.57
N GLY A 433 -17.69 -6.19 -3.91
CA GLY A 433 -18.70 -5.78 -2.95
C GLY A 433 -19.98 -6.58 -3.11
N ALA A 434 -20.69 -6.73 -1.99
CA ALA A 434 -21.99 -7.37 -1.93
C ALA A 434 -23.01 -6.42 -1.30
N VAL A 435 -24.23 -6.42 -1.82
CA VAL A 435 -25.38 -5.73 -1.23
C VAL A 435 -26.46 -6.75 -0.93
N ILE A 436 -26.76 -6.92 0.36
CA ILE A 436 -27.77 -7.85 0.86
C ILE A 436 -28.92 -7.10 1.52
N HIS A 437 -30.14 -7.60 1.36
CA HIS A 437 -31.26 -7.16 2.17
C HIS A 437 -31.33 -7.98 3.46
N ALA A 438 -31.33 -7.30 4.61
CA ALA A 438 -31.36 -7.90 5.94
C ALA A 438 -32.54 -7.37 6.76
N THR A 439 -33.06 -8.23 7.64
CA THR A 439 -34.04 -7.85 8.67
C THR A 439 -33.30 -7.77 10.01
N VAL A 440 -33.28 -6.58 10.62
CA VAL A 440 -32.57 -6.26 11.86
C VAL A 440 -33.60 -5.89 12.92
N GLU A 441 -33.76 -6.73 13.94
CA GLU A 441 -34.74 -6.52 15.01
C GLU A 441 -34.23 -5.62 16.13
N GLU A 442 -32.92 -5.61 16.36
CA GLU A 442 -32.27 -4.81 17.40
C GLU A 442 -31.80 -3.45 16.87
N PRO A 443 -31.90 -2.37 17.66
CA PRO A 443 -31.36 -1.08 17.29
C PRO A 443 -29.87 -1.16 16.93
N LEU A 444 -29.48 -0.60 15.79
CA LEU A 444 -28.08 -0.50 15.39
C LEU A 444 -27.32 0.40 16.35
N ARG A 445 -26.11 0.00 16.74
CA ARG A 445 -25.18 0.85 17.47
C ARG A 445 -24.69 1.95 16.53
N ALA A 446 -25.38 3.09 16.53
CA ALA A 446 -25.13 4.20 15.61
C ALA A 446 -25.35 5.56 16.29
N ARG A 447 -24.44 6.51 16.03
CA ARG A 447 -24.45 7.87 16.56
C ARG A 447 -24.60 8.88 15.43
N PRO A 448 -25.50 9.88 15.57
CA PRO A 448 -25.69 10.87 14.53
C PRO A 448 -24.45 11.75 14.39
N VAL A 449 -23.92 11.87 13.17
CA VAL A 449 -22.96 12.95 12.87
C VAL A 449 -23.70 14.28 12.76
N ALA A 450 -22.95 15.38 12.67
CA ALA A 450 -23.52 16.72 12.54
C ALA A 450 -24.52 16.79 11.36
N GLY A 451 -25.71 17.34 11.64
CA GLY A 451 -26.78 17.51 10.64
C GLY A 451 -27.79 16.37 10.54
N LEU A 452 -27.61 15.23 11.22
CA LEU A 452 -28.65 14.20 11.30
C LEU A 452 -29.66 14.50 12.42
N GLU A 453 -30.93 14.68 12.04
CA GLU A 453 -32.02 14.89 13.00
C GLU A 453 -32.31 13.62 13.82
N ARG A 454 -32.56 13.81 15.13
CA ARG A 454 -32.92 12.70 16.04
C ARG A 454 -34.15 11.92 15.59
N GLU A 455 -35.14 12.57 14.98
CA GLU A 455 -36.33 11.91 14.45
C GLU A 455 -35.98 11.00 13.26
N THR A 456 -35.12 11.46 12.35
CA THR A 456 -34.65 10.67 11.21
C THR A 456 -33.84 9.45 11.67
N LEU A 457 -32.96 9.63 12.66
CA LEU A 457 -32.28 8.51 13.31
C LEU A 457 -33.27 7.54 13.97
N GLY A 458 -34.29 8.04 14.67
CA GLY A 458 -35.34 7.22 15.27
C GLY A 458 -36.09 6.36 14.25
N ARG A 459 -36.45 6.92 13.09
CA ARG A 459 -37.08 6.19 11.98
C ARG A 459 -36.17 5.13 11.38
N MET A 460 -34.87 5.43 11.26
CA MET A 460 -33.87 4.45 10.84
C MET A 460 -33.83 3.26 11.80
N GLN A 461 -33.81 3.52 13.11
CA GLN A 461 -33.74 2.50 14.16
C GLN A 461 -35.01 1.64 14.23
N SER A 462 -36.19 2.22 13.97
CA SER A 462 -37.46 1.48 14.03
C SER A 462 -37.78 0.66 12.79
N ASN A 463 -37.20 0.97 11.63
CA ASN A 463 -37.40 0.19 10.41
C ASN A 463 -36.60 -1.12 10.49
N PRO A 464 -37.22 -2.30 10.50
CA PRO A 464 -36.46 -3.55 10.59
C PRO A 464 -35.72 -3.90 9.30
N HIS A 465 -36.10 -3.31 8.16
CA HIS A 465 -35.48 -3.62 6.87
C HIS A 465 -34.26 -2.71 6.61
N LYS A 466 -33.16 -3.34 6.20
CA LYS A 466 -31.88 -2.68 5.89
C LYS A 466 -31.28 -3.30 4.64
N TYR A 467 -30.62 -2.48 3.81
CA TYR A 467 -29.63 -3.00 2.86
C TYR A 467 -28.24 -2.88 3.49
N ILE A 468 -27.45 -3.93 3.45
CA ILE A 468 -26.07 -3.92 3.94
C ILE A 468 -25.15 -4.00 2.74
N LEU A 469 -24.42 -2.92 2.48
CA LEU A 469 -23.31 -2.93 1.54
C LEU A 469 -22.04 -3.35 2.29
N SER A 470 -21.39 -4.40 1.80
CA SER A 470 -20.09 -4.88 2.28
C SER A 470 -19.04 -4.72 1.20
N MET A 471 -17.92 -4.05 1.51
CA MET A 471 -16.77 -3.95 0.60
C MET A 471 -15.49 -3.65 1.41
N GLU A 472 -14.39 -4.31 1.05
CA GLU A 472 -13.08 -4.01 1.64
C GLU A 472 -12.45 -2.79 0.95
N LEU A 473 -11.95 -1.84 1.75
CA LEU A 473 -11.26 -0.65 1.23
C LEU A 473 -9.85 -1.02 0.74
N GLY A 474 -9.43 -0.40 -0.35
CA GLY A 474 -8.11 -0.53 -0.94
C GLY A 474 -7.08 0.31 -0.18
N ASP A 475 -6.10 0.82 -0.91
CA ASP A 475 -4.96 1.55 -0.32
C ASP A 475 -5.15 3.07 -0.29
N GLU A 476 -6.26 3.56 -0.87
CA GLU A 476 -6.67 4.96 -0.82
C GLU A 476 -8.02 5.10 -0.10
N PRO A 477 -8.06 4.88 1.23
CA PRO A 477 -9.30 4.64 1.94
C PRO A 477 -10.31 5.80 1.87
N LEU A 478 -9.86 7.06 1.75
CA LEU A 478 -10.74 8.22 1.57
C LEU A 478 -11.48 8.17 0.23
N ALA A 479 -10.75 7.88 -0.85
CA ALA A 479 -11.30 7.81 -2.19
C ALA A 479 -12.16 6.53 -2.36
N ASP A 480 -11.76 5.44 -1.73
CA ASP A 480 -12.53 4.19 -1.73
C ASP A 480 -13.84 4.34 -0.96
N TYR A 481 -13.85 5.03 0.18
CA TYR A 481 -15.08 5.32 0.92
C TYR A 481 -15.99 6.30 0.18
N ALA A 482 -15.43 7.29 -0.54
CA ALA A 482 -16.20 8.16 -1.44
C ALA A 482 -16.84 7.36 -2.60
N MET A 483 -16.14 6.37 -3.14
CA MET A 483 -16.68 5.44 -4.13
C MET A 483 -17.87 4.65 -3.56
N LEU A 484 -17.83 4.22 -2.29
CA LEU A 484 -18.99 3.61 -1.63
C LEU A 484 -20.20 4.56 -1.58
N MET A 485 -19.97 5.84 -1.31
CA MET A 485 -21.04 6.85 -1.32
C MET A 485 -21.66 6.99 -2.72
N GLN A 486 -20.83 6.97 -3.77
CA GLN A 486 -21.30 6.98 -5.16
C GLN A 486 -22.14 5.76 -5.51
N ILE A 487 -21.72 4.57 -5.05
CA ILE A 487 -22.49 3.34 -5.23
C ILE A 487 -23.86 3.44 -4.52
N ILE A 488 -23.87 3.91 -3.27
CA ILE A 488 -25.12 4.05 -2.50
C ILE A 488 -26.06 5.07 -3.15
N ASP A 489 -25.56 6.22 -3.58
CA ASP A 489 -26.37 7.26 -4.23
C ASP A 489 -27.03 6.76 -5.53
N VAL A 490 -26.32 5.94 -6.31
CA VAL A 490 -26.84 5.33 -7.55
C VAL A 490 -27.87 4.25 -7.25
N LEU A 491 -27.60 3.36 -6.29
CA LEU A 491 -28.48 2.22 -5.99
C LEU A 491 -29.76 2.65 -5.27
N PHE A 492 -29.65 3.65 -4.39
CA PHE A 492 -30.68 4.04 -3.44
C PHE A 492 -31.02 5.54 -3.53
N PRO A 493 -31.63 6.01 -4.63
CA PRO A 493 -32.06 7.41 -4.74
C PRO A 493 -33.03 7.84 -3.61
N GLU A 494 -33.75 6.88 -3.03
CA GLU A 494 -34.75 7.02 -1.97
C GLU A 494 -34.13 6.98 -0.56
N LEU A 495 -32.81 6.93 -0.45
CA LEU A 495 -32.08 6.91 0.82
C LEU A 495 -32.64 7.93 1.83
N VAL A 496 -32.92 7.45 3.04
CA VAL A 496 -33.29 8.28 4.20
C VAL A 496 -32.07 8.54 5.06
N CYS A 497 -31.36 7.47 5.43
CA CYS A 497 -30.20 7.52 6.32
C CYS A 497 -29.31 6.30 6.08
N MET A 498 -28.00 6.49 6.31
CA MET A 498 -26.99 5.44 6.27
C MET A 498 -26.31 5.36 7.63
N ALA A 499 -26.05 4.16 8.14
CA ALA A 499 -25.20 3.93 9.29
C ALA A 499 -23.99 3.08 8.89
N ASP A 500 -22.78 3.55 9.17
CA ASP A 500 -21.59 2.72 9.13
C ASP A 500 -21.53 1.89 10.41
N LEU A 501 -21.56 0.56 10.26
CA LEU A 501 -21.65 -0.36 11.39
C LEU A 501 -20.32 -0.50 12.16
N LEU A 502 -19.20 -0.09 11.56
CA LEU A 502 -17.87 -0.21 12.16
C LEU A 502 -17.51 1.10 12.87
N THR A 503 -17.63 2.24 12.20
CA THR A 503 -17.38 3.55 12.84
C THR A 503 -18.51 3.96 13.77
N GLN A 504 -19.67 3.32 13.62
CA GLN A 504 -20.94 3.62 14.27
C GLN A 504 -21.45 5.04 13.94
N HIS A 505 -20.99 5.65 12.85
CA HIS A 505 -21.52 6.93 12.37
C HIS A 505 -22.83 6.76 11.61
N ALA A 506 -23.83 7.59 11.91
CA ALA A 506 -25.06 7.69 11.17
C ALA A 506 -25.13 9.03 10.41
N TYR A 507 -25.26 8.93 9.10
CA TYR A 507 -25.24 10.04 8.16
C TYR A 507 -26.63 10.31 7.57
N PRO A 508 -27.02 11.59 7.40
CA PRO A 508 -28.21 11.92 6.65
C PRO A 508 -28.00 11.65 5.15
N ALA A 509 -29.07 11.37 4.42
CA ALA A 509 -28.99 11.17 2.97
C ALA A 509 -28.36 12.35 2.22
N SER A 510 -28.52 13.58 2.71
CA SER A 510 -27.89 14.78 2.14
C SER A 510 -26.36 14.71 2.18
N TRP A 511 -25.77 14.15 3.23
CA TRP A 511 -24.33 13.98 3.34
C TRP A 511 -23.82 12.92 2.37
N VAL A 512 -24.49 11.76 2.28
CA VAL A 512 -24.12 10.69 1.34
C VAL A 512 -24.12 11.21 -0.10
N ARG A 513 -25.17 11.95 -0.49
CA ARG A 513 -25.26 12.61 -1.81
C ARG A 513 -24.17 13.65 -2.03
N PHE A 514 -23.81 14.40 -0.99
CA PHE A 514 -22.75 15.39 -1.08
C PHE A 514 -21.38 14.73 -1.27
N ALA A 515 -21.05 13.70 -0.48
CA ALA A 515 -19.82 12.95 -0.58
C ALA A 515 -19.71 12.17 -1.91
N ALA A 516 -20.83 11.64 -2.42
CA ALA A 516 -20.89 11.01 -3.75
C ALA A 516 -20.52 12.00 -4.87
N LYS A 517 -21.04 13.23 -4.79
CA LYS A 517 -20.79 14.29 -5.78
C LYS A 517 -19.42 14.95 -5.62
N TYR A 518 -18.91 15.06 -4.39
CA TYR A 518 -17.66 15.70 -4.04
C TYR A 518 -16.79 14.75 -3.21
N PRO A 519 -16.02 13.85 -3.84
CA PRO A 519 -15.21 12.85 -3.12
C PRO A 519 -14.24 13.44 -2.08
N ASP A 520 -13.69 14.63 -2.35
CA ASP A 520 -12.82 15.36 -1.41
C ASP A 520 -13.54 15.79 -0.10
N ALA A 521 -14.87 15.60 0.01
CA ALA A 521 -15.65 15.82 1.23
C ALA A 521 -15.44 14.75 2.30
N VAL A 522 -15.02 13.54 1.92
CA VAL A 522 -14.70 12.48 2.88
C VAL A 522 -13.42 12.85 3.62
N THR A 523 -13.47 12.79 4.94
CA THR A 523 -12.34 13.11 5.83
C THR A 523 -11.86 11.86 6.56
N PRO A 524 -10.62 11.87 7.11
CA PRO A 524 -10.14 10.78 7.95
C PRO A 524 -11.09 10.40 9.08
N SER A 525 -11.75 11.38 9.70
CA SER A 525 -12.75 11.20 10.75
C SER A 525 -14.05 10.54 10.28
N ASP A 526 -14.26 10.31 8.98
CA ASP A 526 -15.38 9.49 8.50
C ASP A 526 -15.06 7.99 8.59
N LEU A 527 -13.77 7.62 8.68
CA LEU A 527 -13.29 6.23 8.64
C LEU A 527 -13.04 5.61 10.03
N TYR A 528 -13.16 6.41 11.10
CA TYR A 528 -13.20 5.95 12.48
C TYR A 528 -14.03 6.92 13.31
N GLY A 529 -14.64 6.45 14.40
CA GLY A 529 -15.30 7.31 15.38
C GLY A 529 -14.54 7.38 16.70
N LEU A 530 -14.78 8.43 17.48
CA LEU A 530 -14.24 8.62 18.83
C LEU A 530 -15.29 8.37 19.90
N TYR A 531 -14.96 7.49 20.84
CA TYR A 531 -15.87 7.00 21.86
C TYR A 531 -15.32 7.23 23.25
N LEU A 532 -16.07 8.02 24.01
CA LEU A 532 -15.80 8.24 25.43
C LEU A 532 -16.69 7.29 26.24
N THR A 533 -16.06 6.60 27.18
CA THR A 533 -16.70 5.70 28.14
C THR A 533 -16.29 6.14 29.54
N GLY A 534 -17.27 6.34 30.42
CA GLY A 534 -17.03 6.69 31.82
C GLY A 534 -18.30 6.45 32.62
N SER A 535 -18.17 6.25 33.93
CA SER A 535 -19.32 6.23 34.84
C SER A 535 -19.52 7.63 35.43
N ASP A 536 -20.76 8.09 35.54
CA ASP A 536 -21.09 9.36 36.22
C ASP A 536 -20.57 9.41 37.68
N ASP A 537 -20.34 8.25 38.30
CA ASP A 537 -19.84 8.11 39.67
C ASP A 537 -18.30 8.10 39.76
N SER A 538 -17.59 8.01 38.62
CA SER A 538 -16.13 8.00 38.53
C SER A 538 -15.61 9.21 37.78
N ASN A 539 -14.58 9.89 38.31
CA ASN A 539 -13.87 10.94 37.56
C ASN A 539 -12.91 10.35 36.50
N GLU A 540 -13.12 9.12 36.04
CA GLU A 540 -12.25 8.42 35.09
C GLU A 540 -12.98 8.30 33.75
N ILE A 541 -12.34 8.80 32.69
CA ILE A 541 -12.83 8.79 31.33
C ILE A 541 -11.86 7.96 30.48
N TRP A 542 -12.43 6.97 29.79
CA TRP A 542 -11.77 6.14 28.80
C TRP A 542 -12.14 6.62 27.40
N MET A 543 -11.20 6.58 26.49
CA MET A 543 -11.39 7.09 25.14
C MET A 543 -10.84 6.09 24.14
N SER A 544 -11.61 5.76 23.12
CA SER A 544 -11.19 4.80 22.09
C SER A 544 -11.56 5.32 20.70
N THR A 545 -10.70 5.08 19.72
CA THR A 545 -11.14 5.04 18.33
C THR A 545 -11.94 3.78 18.10
N VAL A 546 -12.86 3.80 17.12
CA VAL A 546 -13.57 2.61 16.66
C VAL A 546 -13.70 2.68 15.15
N GLY A 547 -13.29 1.62 14.45
CA GLY A 547 -13.43 1.51 12.99
C GLY A 547 -12.10 1.47 12.22
N MET A 548 -10.97 1.73 12.89
CA MET A 548 -9.62 1.67 12.30
C MET A 548 -9.30 0.29 11.67
N CYS A 549 -9.97 -0.76 12.14
CA CYS A 549 -9.87 -2.11 11.60
C CYS A 549 -10.28 -2.24 10.12
N THR A 550 -11.17 -1.38 9.61
CA THR A 550 -11.53 -1.35 8.19
C THR A 550 -10.36 -0.91 7.30
N LEU A 551 -9.41 -0.19 7.92
CA LEU A 551 -8.17 0.26 7.33
C LEU A 551 -7.00 -0.70 7.59
N GLY A 552 -7.24 -1.79 8.33
CA GLY A 552 -6.22 -2.75 8.73
C GLY A 552 -5.32 -2.23 9.85
N MET A 553 -5.85 -1.36 10.72
CA MET A 553 -5.14 -0.78 11.85
C MET A 553 -5.83 -1.11 13.17
N ARG A 554 -5.06 -1.22 14.26
CA ARG A 554 -5.63 -1.29 15.61
C ARG A 554 -6.33 0.00 15.97
N ASP A 555 -7.36 -0.13 16.79
CA ASP A 555 -7.92 1.03 17.46
C ASP A 555 -6.95 1.55 18.54
N LEU A 556 -6.94 2.86 18.77
CA LEU A 556 -6.11 3.52 19.77
C LEU A 556 -6.96 3.96 20.95
N GLU A 557 -6.40 3.83 22.15
CA GLU A 557 -7.08 4.16 23.40
C GLU A 557 -6.27 5.15 24.23
N VAL A 558 -6.95 6.09 24.88
CA VAL A 558 -6.38 6.91 25.96
C VAL A 558 -7.04 6.52 27.26
N ILE A 559 -6.21 6.24 28.27
CA ILE A 559 -6.64 5.79 29.59
C ILE A 559 -6.26 6.83 30.64
N GLY A 560 -7.04 6.91 31.72
CA GLY A 560 -6.74 7.77 32.87
C GLY A 560 -7.05 9.26 32.67
N ALA A 561 -7.81 9.62 31.62
CA ALA A 561 -8.40 10.94 31.50
C ALA A 561 -9.49 11.15 32.56
N ASN A 562 -9.90 12.40 32.76
CA ASN A 562 -10.94 12.80 33.71
C ASN A 562 -11.78 13.96 33.15
N HIS A 563 -12.81 14.39 33.89
CA HIS A 563 -13.73 15.43 33.43
C HIS A 563 -13.08 16.79 33.12
N SER A 564 -11.86 17.05 33.63
CA SER A 564 -11.15 18.32 33.39
C SER A 564 -10.23 18.29 32.17
N ASP A 565 -9.74 17.12 31.72
CA ASP A 565 -8.74 17.02 30.65
C ASP A 565 -9.17 16.16 29.44
N TYR A 566 -10.32 15.49 29.51
CA TYR A 566 -10.75 14.59 28.43
C TYR A 566 -10.86 15.26 27.06
N ALA A 567 -11.23 16.55 27.00
CA ALA A 567 -11.35 17.25 25.73
C ALA A 567 -10.00 17.40 25.03
N ILE A 568 -8.94 17.64 25.80
CA ILE A 568 -7.57 17.75 25.31
C ILE A 568 -7.10 16.39 24.79
N PHE A 569 -7.36 15.32 25.54
CA PHE A 569 -7.02 13.97 25.12
C PHE A 569 -7.85 13.47 23.93
N ALA A 570 -9.10 13.94 23.78
CA ALA A 570 -9.94 13.66 22.61
C ALA A 570 -9.29 14.21 21.34
N ASP A 571 -8.93 15.48 21.39
CA ASP A 571 -8.33 16.20 20.27
C ASP A 571 -6.97 15.59 19.88
N MET A 572 -6.16 15.23 20.88
CA MET A 572 -4.89 14.54 20.66
C MET A 572 -5.07 13.15 20.02
N LEU A 573 -5.99 12.34 20.56
CA LEU A 573 -6.28 11.01 20.01
C LEU A 573 -6.84 11.11 18.59
N ASP A 574 -7.74 12.07 18.35
CA ASP A 574 -8.28 12.36 17.02
C ASP A 574 -7.15 12.68 16.05
N HIS A 575 -6.30 13.65 16.39
CA HIS A 575 -5.25 14.09 15.49
C HIS A 575 -4.26 12.97 15.14
N ILE A 576 -3.87 12.16 16.14
CA ILE A 576 -2.97 11.02 15.92
C ILE A 576 -3.65 9.96 15.04
N ALA A 577 -4.93 9.68 15.26
CA ALA A 577 -5.70 8.77 14.42
C ALA A 577 -5.80 9.29 12.98
N GLN A 578 -6.12 10.58 12.77
CA GLN A 578 -6.12 11.21 11.44
C GLN A 578 -4.78 11.03 10.73
N GLN A 579 -3.65 11.23 11.42
CA GLN A 579 -2.33 11.01 10.85
C GLN A 579 -2.11 9.55 10.43
N CYS A 580 -2.59 8.57 11.21
CA CYS A 580 -2.50 7.15 10.85
C CYS A 580 -3.31 6.84 9.60
N VAL A 581 -4.54 7.37 9.51
CA VAL A 581 -5.41 7.20 8.34
C VAL A 581 -4.78 7.83 7.09
N GLU A 582 -4.29 9.07 7.19
CA GLU A 582 -3.69 9.77 6.05
C GLU A 582 -2.38 9.12 5.58
N ARG A 583 -1.61 8.52 6.48
CA ARG A 583 -0.40 7.76 6.14
C ARG A 583 -0.69 6.31 5.73
N GLY A 584 -1.92 5.82 5.94
CA GLY A 584 -2.29 4.42 5.72
C GLY A 584 -1.51 3.43 6.60
N ILE A 585 -1.06 3.86 7.79
CA ILE A 585 -0.27 3.01 8.68
C ILE A 585 -0.37 3.42 10.16
N LEU A 586 -0.50 2.40 11.00
CA LEU A 586 -0.19 2.46 12.42
C LEU A 586 1.14 1.70 12.65
N PRO A 587 2.23 2.37 13.07
CA PRO A 587 3.51 1.73 13.40
C PRO A 587 3.38 0.70 14.53
N ASP A 588 4.42 -0.09 14.77
CA ASP A 588 4.41 -1.07 15.86
C ASP A 588 4.53 -0.39 17.22
N ALA A 589 4.13 -1.08 18.28
CA ALA A 589 4.24 -0.54 19.63
C ALA A 589 5.69 -0.22 19.98
N GLY A 590 5.92 0.92 20.60
CA GLY A 590 7.24 1.48 20.85
C GLY A 590 7.83 2.28 19.69
N GLU A 591 7.32 2.13 18.46
CA GLU A 591 7.69 2.99 17.34
C GLU A 591 6.91 4.31 17.37
N GLU A 592 7.51 5.38 16.88
CA GLU A 592 6.87 6.69 16.84
C GLU A 592 5.68 6.68 15.86
N ILE A 593 4.47 6.94 16.37
CA ILE A 593 3.25 7.12 15.57
C ILE A 593 3.17 8.54 15.02
N GLY A 594 3.50 9.52 15.86
CA GLY A 594 3.37 10.93 15.53
C GLY A 594 3.90 11.83 16.63
N HIS A 595 3.77 13.14 16.42
CA HIS A 595 4.19 14.14 17.39
C HIS A 595 3.23 15.33 17.41
N ALA A 596 3.22 16.03 18.54
CA ALA A 596 2.60 17.34 18.71
C ALA A 596 3.65 18.32 19.24
N ILE A 597 3.44 19.61 19.00
CA ILE A 597 4.24 20.67 19.62
C ILE A 597 3.45 21.13 20.83
N VAL A 598 3.99 20.92 22.02
CA VAL A 598 3.38 21.33 23.30
C VAL A 598 4.29 22.37 23.93
N LYS A 599 3.80 23.61 24.11
CA LYS A 599 4.58 24.74 24.63
C LYS A 599 5.91 24.97 23.89
N GLY A 600 5.88 24.84 22.56
CA GLY A 600 7.05 25.00 21.69
C GLY A 600 8.04 23.82 21.67
N GLU A 601 7.79 22.74 22.44
CA GLU A 601 8.61 21.53 22.40
C GLU A 601 7.90 20.40 21.65
N ARG A 602 8.66 19.67 20.82
CA ARG A 602 8.14 18.48 20.13
C ARG A 602 8.00 17.31 21.11
N GLN A 603 6.76 16.86 21.29
CA GLN A 603 6.39 15.70 22.07
C GLN A 603 6.02 14.55 21.12
N HIS A 604 6.72 13.42 21.24
CA HIS A 604 6.52 12.24 20.40
C HIS A 604 5.59 11.25 21.09
N PHE A 605 4.84 10.47 20.30
CA PHE A 605 3.87 9.49 20.76
C PHE A 605 4.13 8.12 20.16
N THR A 606 3.84 7.10 20.94
CA THR A 606 3.81 5.69 20.55
C THR A 606 2.59 5.03 21.20
N TRP A 607 2.50 3.71 21.18
CA TRP A 607 1.44 2.96 21.83
C TRP A 607 1.99 1.67 22.44
N GLY A 608 1.21 1.03 23.31
CA GLY A 608 1.57 -0.21 23.99
C GLY A 608 0.38 -1.13 24.25
N ALA A 609 0.68 -2.32 24.77
CA ALA A 609 -0.32 -3.33 25.13
C ALA A 609 -1.30 -2.78 26.16
N VAL A 610 -2.60 -2.98 25.94
CA VAL A 610 -3.59 -2.44 26.86
C VAL A 610 -3.47 -3.09 28.24
N GLU A 611 -3.10 -4.36 28.29
CA GLU A 611 -2.93 -5.16 29.51
C GLU A 611 -1.83 -4.60 30.44
N GLU A 612 -0.85 -3.89 29.89
CA GLU A 612 0.24 -3.29 30.69
C GLU A 612 -0.20 -2.03 31.43
N TYR A 613 -1.21 -1.33 30.90
CA TYR A 613 -1.59 0.01 31.35
C TYR A 613 -2.99 0.06 31.98
N ALA A 614 -3.89 -0.87 31.62
CA ALA A 614 -5.24 -0.95 32.16
C ALA A 614 -5.24 -1.49 33.61
N LYS A 615 -5.25 -0.59 34.60
CA LYS A 615 -5.20 -0.93 36.04
C LYS A 615 -6.52 -0.73 36.81
N SER A 616 -7.63 -0.35 36.15
CA SER A 616 -8.90 0.02 36.79
C SER A 616 -10.08 -0.86 36.34
N GLY A 617 -11.09 -1.02 37.21
CA GLY A 617 -12.25 -1.91 37.00
C GLY A 617 -13.14 -1.59 35.80
N ILE A 618 -12.97 -0.41 35.17
CA ILE A 618 -13.65 -0.03 33.92
C ILE A 618 -13.13 -0.87 32.74
N SER A 619 -11.84 -1.26 32.73
CA SER A 619 -11.23 -1.99 31.62
C SER A 619 -11.64 -3.45 31.51
N ALA A 620 -12.08 -4.04 32.63
CA ALA A 620 -12.45 -5.46 32.73
C ALA A 620 -13.90 -5.74 32.30
N GLU A 621 -14.73 -4.69 32.20
CA GLU A 621 -16.16 -4.80 31.85
C GLU A 621 -16.46 -4.42 30.38
N MET A 622 -15.49 -3.85 29.64
CA MET A 622 -15.68 -3.58 28.21
C MET A 622 -15.40 -4.86 27.39
N GLU A 623 -16.45 -5.39 26.75
CA GLU A 623 -16.28 -6.31 25.63
C GLU A 623 -15.49 -5.59 24.52
N ARG A 624 -14.26 -6.05 24.31
CA ARG A 624 -13.42 -5.62 23.19
C ARG A 624 -13.66 -6.57 22.03
N ASP A 625 -14.47 -6.14 21.08
CA ASP A 625 -14.64 -6.91 19.84
C ASP A 625 -13.41 -6.82 18.94
N MET A 626 -12.55 -5.80 19.14
CA MET A 626 -11.46 -5.43 18.23
C MET A 626 -10.11 -5.24 18.94
N PRO A 627 -8.97 -5.54 18.28
CA PRO A 627 -7.65 -5.34 18.85
C PRO A 627 -7.32 -3.84 18.99
N ALA A 628 -6.90 -3.43 20.19
CA ALA A 628 -6.60 -2.03 20.49
C ALA A 628 -5.21 -1.87 21.13
N GLY A 629 -4.74 -0.63 21.24
CA GLY A 629 -3.48 -0.24 21.87
C GLY A 629 -3.62 1.06 22.68
N VAL A 630 -2.96 1.15 23.83
CA VAL A 630 -2.96 2.38 24.64
C VAL A 630 -1.94 3.34 24.08
N LEU A 631 -2.36 4.55 23.74
CA LEU A 631 -1.50 5.64 23.32
C LEU A 631 -0.60 6.09 24.48
N LEU A 632 0.68 6.34 24.20
CA LEU A 632 1.72 6.67 25.16
C LEU A 632 2.55 7.85 24.67
N ALA A 633 2.96 8.72 25.58
CA ALA A 633 3.94 9.77 25.33
C ALA A 633 5.37 9.21 25.47
N MET A 634 6.25 9.51 24.51
CA MET A 634 7.66 9.15 24.52
C MET A 634 8.51 10.27 25.15
N LYS A 635 9.27 9.95 26.18
CA LYS A 635 10.22 10.88 26.80
C LYS A 635 11.56 10.89 26.06
N LYS A 636 12.32 11.98 26.21
CA LYS A 636 13.68 12.15 25.66
C LYS A 636 14.66 11.04 26.12
N ASP A 637 14.41 10.40 27.25
CA ASP A 637 15.20 9.29 27.80
C ASP A 637 14.77 7.89 27.28
N GLY A 638 13.78 7.84 26.37
CA GLY A 638 13.22 6.60 25.80
C GLY A 638 12.12 5.95 26.63
N ASN A 639 11.77 6.49 27.80
CA ASN A 639 10.66 5.97 28.59
C ASN A 639 9.30 6.34 27.99
N VAL A 640 8.34 5.43 28.06
CA VAL A 640 6.95 5.64 27.61
C VAL A 640 6.01 5.66 28.80
N LEU A 641 5.06 6.60 28.81
CA LEU A 641 4.04 6.71 29.86
C LEU A 641 2.67 7.02 29.23
N PRO A 642 1.55 6.63 29.87
CA PRO A 642 0.26 7.17 29.53
C PRO A 642 0.30 8.70 29.53
N PRO A 643 -0.41 9.37 28.61
CA PRO A 643 -0.55 10.81 28.64
C PRO A 643 -1.08 11.25 30.01
N ALA A 644 -0.37 12.16 30.69
CA ALA A 644 -0.78 12.71 31.97
C ALA A 644 -1.13 14.19 31.80
N ALA A 645 -2.07 14.72 32.59
CA ALA A 645 -2.48 16.12 32.52
C ALA A 645 -1.29 17.09 32.62
N ASP A 646 -0.27 16.76 33.42
CA ASP A 646 0.93 17.56 33.61
C ASP A 646 1.79 17.72 32.32
N LEU A 647 1.68 16.77 31.38
CA LEU A 647 2.36 16.84 30.07
C LEU A 647 1.65 17.84 29.14
N ILE A 648 0.36 18.11 29.37
CA ILE A 648 -0.51 18.83 28.44
C ILE A 648 -1.43 19.76 29.23
N THR A 649 -0.86 20.81 29.84
CA THR A 649 -1.65 21.85 30.53
C THR A 649 -1.94 23.00 29.58
N ASP A 650 -3.18 23.49 29.63
CA ASP A 650 -3.81 24.58 28.86
C ASP A 650 -2.88 25.52 28.07
N GLU A 651 -3.25 25.61 26.78
CA GLU A 651 -2.90 26.57 25.73
C GLU A 651 -1.54 26.35 25.01
N GLU A 652 -1.65 26.16 23.68
CA GLU A 652 -0.62 25.84 22.67
C GLU A 652 -0.22 24.35 22.51
N ILE A 653 -1.17 23.52 22.11
CA ILE A 653 -0.86 22.31 21.34
C ILE A 653 -1.00 22.65 19.86
N GLN A 654 0.10 22.55 19.11
CA GLN A 654 0.07 22.63 17.66
C GLN A 654 0.32 21.25 17.09
N TYR A 655 -0.57 20.82 16.20
CA TYR A 655 -0.36 19.59 15.47
C TYR A 655 0.11 19.88 14.05
N PRO A 656 1.11 19.13 13.54
CA PRO A 656 1.55 19.28 12.16
C PRO A 656 0.37 19.04 11.19
N SER A 657 0.06 20.03 10.37
CA SER A 657 -0.93 19.87 9.30
C SER A 657 -0.32 19.03 8.16
N SER A 658 -1.10 18.10 7.60
CA SER A 658 -0.68 17.39 6.40
C SER A 658 -0.95 18.26 5.16
N ASN A 659 0.04 18.36 4.27
CA ASN A 659 -0.15 19.03 2.98
C ASN A 659 -1.28 18.38 2.17
N ALA A 660 -1.43 17.06 2.26
CA ALA A 660 -2.49 16.31 1.58
C ALA A 660 -3.89 16.72 2.06
N GLY A 661 -4.12 16.77 3.37
CA GLY A 661 -5.39 17.18 3.95
C GLY A 661 -5.72 18.65 3.64
N PHE A 662 -4.71 19.51 3.61
CA PHE A 662 -4.85 20.89 3.17
C PHE A 662 -5.35 20.99 1.72
N TYR A 663 -4.64 20.41 0.75
CA TYR A 663 -5.01 20.49 -0.66
C TYR A 663 -6.36 19.82 -0.97
N ARG A 664 -6.72 18.76 -0.22
CA ARG A 664 -8.05 18.14 -0.29
C ARG A 664 -9.17 19.15 0.03
N ARG A 665 -9.07 19.83 1.18
CA ARG A 665 -10.05 20.86 1.58
C ARG A 665 -10.12 22.01 0.58
N LEU A 666 -8.98 22.44 0.04
CA LEU A 666 -8.93 23.49 -0.98
C LEU A 666 -9.65 23.10 -2.27
N ARG A 667 -9.46 21.86 -2.75
CA ARG A 667 -10.19 21.35 -3.94
C ARG A 667 -11.69 21.25 -3.67
N LEU A 668 -12.08 20.73 -2.51
CA LEU A 668 -13.49 20.68 -2.09
C LEU A 668 -14.12 22.07 -2.06
N ALA A 669 -13.46 23.04 -1.41
CA ALA A 669 -13.95 24.41 -1.30
C ALA A 669 -14.17 25.04 -2.68
N LYS A 670 -13.22 24.85 -3.61
CA LYS A 670 -13.35 25.31 -5.00
C LYS A 670 -14.51 24.63 -5.73
N ALA A 671 -14.66 23.31 -5.60
CA ALA A 671 -15.69 22.53 -6.29
C ALA A 671 -17.11 22.78 -5.75
N ALA A 672 -17.25 22.97 -4.44
CA ALA A 672 -18.52 23.18 -3.75
C ALA A 672 -18.91 24.67 -3.60
N PHE A 673 -18.09 25.61 -4.08
CA PHE A 673 -18.33 27.05 -3.97
C PHE A 673 -19.73 27.51 -4.41
N PRO A 674 -20.33 27.00 -5.52
CA PRO A 674 -21.69 27.41 -5.90
C PRO A 674 -22.75 27.09 -4.84
N LEU A 675 -22.60 25.98 -4.11
CA LEU A 675 -23.52 25.59 -3.02
C LEU A 675 -23.35 26.52 -1.82
N PHE A 676 -22.11 26.83 -1.47
CA PHE A 676 -21.80 27.81 -0.43
C PHE A 676 -22.44 29.17 -0.77
N ALA A 677 -22.25 29.65 -2.00
CA ALA A 677 -22.82 30.91 -2.48
C ALA A 677 -24.36 30.93 -2.40
N GLU A 678 -25.04 29.82 -2.73
CA GLU A 678 -26.49 29.71 -2.58
C GLU A 678 -26.92 29.72 -1.11
N ALA A 679 -26.20 29.00 -0.24
CA ALA A 679 -26.53 28.89 1.18
C ALA A 679 -26.48 30.25 1.88
N VAL A 680 -25.45 31.05 1.60
CA VAL A 680 -25.26 32.38 2.21
C VAL A 680 -26.02 33.51 1.49
N ALA A 681 -26.64 33.24 0.34
CA ALA A 681 -27.58 34.16 -0.30
C ALA A 681 -28.96 34.18 0.40
N LYS A 682 -29.25 33.18 1.23
CA LYS A 682 -30.43 33.16 2.10
C LYS A 682 -30.12 33.96 3.38
N PRO A 683 -31.11 34.59 4.03
CA PRO A 683 -30.88 35.21 5.34
C PRO A 683 -30.36 34.16 6.32
N LEU A 684 -29.13 34.34 6.80
CA LEU A 684 -28.53 33.54 7.86
C LEU A 684 -28.55 34.39 9.13
N ASP A 685 -28.93 33.81 10.26
CA ASP A 685 -28.88 34.50 11.56
C ASP A 685 -27.42 34.82 11.96
N TRP A 686 -26.46 34.00 11.50
CA TRP A 686 -25.01 34.21 11.57
C TRP A 686 -24.29 33.22 10.63
N ALA A 687 -23.21 33.65 9.98
CA ALA A 687 -22.39 32.79 9.11
C ALA A 687 -20.91 33.22 9.19
N ALA A 688 -20.06 32.36 9.73
CA ALA A 688 -18.61 32.53 9.69
C ALA A 688 -18.04 31.71 8.53
N ALA A 689 -17.15 32.30 7.75
CA ALA A 689 -16.34 31.60 6.75
C ALA A 689 -14.86 31.71 7.12
N ARG A 690 -14.12 30.63 6.88
CA ARG A 690 -12.66 30.69 6.83
C ARG A 690 -12.26 30.96 5.39
N VAL A 691 -11.48 32.00 5.18
CA VAL A 691 -10.96 32.41 3.88
C VAL A 691 -9.47 32.14 3.87
N GLU A 692 -9.02 31.39 2.86
CA GLU A 692 -7.61 31.02 2.68
C GLU A 692 -7.00 31.88 1.58
N PHE A 693 -5.81 32.43 1.82
CA PHE A 693 -5.05 33.21 0.84
C PHE A 693 -3.69 32.60 0.62
N GLU A 694 -3.33 32.38 -0.65
CA GLU A 694 -1.99 32.00 -1.06
C GLU A 694 -1.09 33.24 -1.01
N LEU A 695 0.03 33.12 -0.29
CA LEU A 695 1.01 34.19 -0.14
C LEU A 695 1.97 34.19 -1.34
N ASP A 696 2.47 35.36 -1.72
CA ASP A 696 3.57 35.42 -2.69
C ASP A 696 4.87 34.83 -2.10
N GLU A 697 5.80 34.41 -2.97
CA GLU A 697 7.05 33.75 -2.55
C GLU A 697 7.84 34.56 -1.52
N ASP A 698 7.92 35.88 -1.66
CA ASP A 698 8.68 36.74 -0.74
C ASP A 698 8.04 36.74 0.66
N THR A 699 6.71 36.87 0.73
CA THR A 699 5.94 36.80 1.99
C THR A 699 6.01 35.39 2.60
N ALA A 700 5.90 34.34 1.77
CA ALA A 700 5.97 32.97 2.24
C ALA A 700 7.34 32.61 2.85
N ASP A 701 8.43 33.09 2.25
CA ASP A 701 9.78 32.94 2.75
C ASP A 701 10.03 33.75 4.03
N GLU A 702 9.45 34.96 4.14
CA GLU A 702 9.58 35.81 5.34
C GLU A 702 8.90 35.19 6.57
N PHE A 703 7.72 34.61 6.39
CA PHE A 703 6.91 34.11 7.50
C PHE A 703 6.96 32.58 7.68
N GLY A 704 7.57 31.85 6.74
CA GLY A 704 7.80 30.40 6.83
C GLY A 704 6.56 29.54 6.56
N TYR A 705 5.50 30.11 5.97
CA TYR A 705 4.31 29.42 5.51
C TYR A 705 3.81 30.04 4.20
N GLY A 706 3.34 29.23 3.25
CA GLY A 706 2.90 29.72 1.93
C GLY A 706 1.43 30.13 1.84
N ILE A 707 0.65 29.93 2.89
CA ILE A 707 -0.80 30.12 2.89
C ILE A 707 -1.26 30.58 4.27
N GLU A 708 -2.13 31.59 4.30
CA GLU A 708 -2.70 32.15 5.53
C GLU A 708 -4.22 31.94 5.60
N LEU A 709 -4.73 31.65 6.81
CA LEU A 709 -6.13 31.42 7.11
C LEU A 709 -6.71 32.62 7.88
N LEU A 710 -7.70 33.29 7.30
CA LEU A 710 -8.45 34.35 7.96
C LEU A 710 -9.86 33.89 8.31
N CYS A 711 -10.25 34.03 9.57
CA CYS A 711 -11.64 33.88 10.00
C CYS A 711 -12.40 35.18 9.71
N ALA A 712 -13.46 35.10 8.90
CA ALA A 712 -14.26 36.26 8.53
C ALA A 712 -15.77 35.98 8.65
N GLU A 713 -16.52 36.93 9.19
CA GLU A 713 -17.98 36.92 9.21
C GLU A 713 -18.52 37.32 7.84
N VAL A 714 -19.25 36.42 7.18
CA VAL A 714 -19.80 36.67 5.86
C VAL A 714 -20.97 37.66 5.99
N SER A 715 -20.83 38.80 5.33
CA SER A 715 -21.87 39.84 5.30
C SER A 715 -22.85 39.65 4.14
N ARG A 716 -22.36 39.30 2.94
CA ARG A 716 -23.18 39.01 1.75
C ARG A 716 -22.37 38.31 0.65
N VAL A 717 -23.07 37.67 -0.28
CA VAL A 717 -22.50 37.16 -1.54
C VAL A 717 -23.26 37.74 -2.73
N GLU A 718 -22.56 38.37 -3.66
CA GLU A 718 -23.15 38.94 -4.87
C GLU A 718 -22.20 38.79 -6.07
N ASN A 719 -22.72 38.44 -7.24
CA ASN A 719 -21.96 38.30 -8.49
C ASN A 719 -20.71 37.41 -8.40
N GLY A 720 -20.80 36.30 -7.64
CA GLY A 720 -19.69 35.38 -7.43
C GLY A 720 -18.59 35.89 -6.49
N LYS A 721 -18.83 36.98 -5.75
CA LYS A 721 -17.91 37.53 -4.75
C LYS A 721 -18.48 37.37 -3.34
N VAL A 722 -17.61 36.99 -2.39
CA VAL A 722 -17.92 36.95 -0.96
C VAL A 722 -17.44 38.22 -0.31
N TYR A 723 -18.34 38.89 0.41
CA TYR A 723 -18.03 40.06 1.23
C TYR A 723 -18.09 39.64 2.68
N ALA A 724 -16.97 39.65 3.36
CA ALA A 724 -16.87 39.26 4.77
C ALA A 724 -16.09 40.32 5.55
N LYS A 725 -16.27 40.34 6.87
CA LYS A 725 -15.48 41.16 7.79
C LYS A 725 -14.60 40.27 8.65
N VAL A 726 -13.34 40.61 8.82
CA VAL A 726 -12.43 39.83 9.67
C VAL A 726 -12.95 39.84 11.11
N ALA A 727 -13.09 38.64 11.69
CA ALA A 727 -13.78 38.43 12.98
C ALA A 727 -12.83 38.22 14.17
N GLU A 728 -11.68 37.58 13.95
CA GLU A 728 -10.61 37.42 14.94
C GLU A 728 -9.27 37.59 14.22
N THR A 729 -8.43 38.52 14.66
CA THR A 729 -7.04 38.64 14.20
C THR A 729 -6.12 38.06 15.27
N SER A 730 -5.53 36.89 15.02
CA SER A 730 -4.53 36.28 15.91
C SER A 730 -3.09 36.68 15.57
N GLU A 731 -2.87 37.84 14.91
CA GLU A 731 -1.62 38.24 14.23
C GLU A 731 -1.39 37.44 12.92
N ALA A 732 -1.39 38.09 11.73
CA ALA A 732 -0.59 37.62 10.58
C ALA A 732 -0.54 38.50 9.29
N LEU A 733 -1.43 39.47 9.01
CA LEU A 733 -1.25 40.40 7.86
C LEU A 733 -1.04 41.87 8.28
N PRO A 734 0.03 42.56 7.84
CA PRO A 734 0.30 43.96 8.24
C PRO A 734 -0.82 44.94 7.83
N ASP A 735 -1.58 44.60 6.79
CA ASP A 735 -2.52 45.51 6.12
C ASP A 735 -4.01 45.19 6.38
N LEU A 736 -4.35 44.13 7.12
CA LEU A 736 -5.73 43.73 7.45
C LEU A 736 -5.94 43.70 8.96
N LYS A 737 -7.00 44.36 9.44
CA LYS A 737 -7.38 44.46 10.87
C LYS A 737 -8.78 43.92 11.09
N GLU A 738 -9.09 43.58 12.34
CA GLU A 738 -10.46 43.25 12.76
C GLU A 738 -11.43 44.34 12.29
N GLY A 739 -12.46 43.94 11.55
CA GLY A 739 -13.47 44.85 10.99
C GLY A 739 -13.21 45.41 9.58
N ASP A 740 -12.03 45.16 8.99
CA ASP A 740 -11.82 45.27 7.53
C ASP A 740 -12.62 44.17 6.79
#